data_AF-A0A5P2DC33-F1
#
_entry.id   AF-A0A5P2DC33-F1
#
_cell.length_a   1.000
_cell.length_b   1.000
_cell.length_c   1.000
_cell.angle_alpha   90.00
_cell.angle_beta   90.00
_cell.angle_gamma   90.00
#
_symmetry.space_group_name_H-M   'P 1'
#
loop_
_entity.id
_entity.type
_entity.pdbx_description
1 polymer ?
#
loop_
_entity_poly.entity_id
_entity_poly.type
_entity_poly.pdbx_seq_one_letter_code
_entity_poly.pdbx_strand_id
1 'polypeptide(L)'
;MADELDDLVLLPHCDLHMALTGTPPLTLRVFKRTGTAGVTAPYTLTPVPPADCSYAFMAPYQDTGHRFDGVPTVDGNGVVHPGAGGPGVYLFRVAVGTQYLVGRLQVHRRLENWWFGNASLTTALDPDIGHALPTLYARFSDDNNAADLIGDITGHGYVTLTSEDPRKVAVTPNGRLRGLVETPKPPEGELPATSVAGTLGTLPERTLQVGVVDYRKERRILVDHQLWNLTDLDDMQNVLILAEGFEGSAADRAVFTQAAEAITFQLFSRRRHEPYGTLKERFNVFSAFEESFERGLTCGNRVTDTLDPAVPSGTLIPYENPVEVIRPGSPLRYAMAELVKRVGLPPRINTRTDLVQHWSGQQLHDFKPERVNEKLIKAWKTHRSLGILQTKNSFFGVMAGRRPADRTIGQEEPAPKPAQDAASPEMKAFVKQLYEFWTNGPTGLLVLDPRRHPPELYAPGHTNPLNSVLTYAKALGYVNPFSHVHRHIGQVWAAETPGLRRSRGLIAVVTYDYAGRGVNTNRRTMTLNSFEQNTKTYFQYDTASPIDPALMHRTVPAPDPAGFRLGDVVDMVAHEFGHTFNLGDEYEEQEEDGPGNTPGDLIADNLTRLGHARLNPTSRDLNMANVKWLQLPRMQHSARLVKDSELFGTPPKLRVTVDTDQLDVWRAVRQAGPGRNTVSLRQFKLLESGEQLPLDGVLLEGLTIDPIADGTGVLVLTGPNLPTTVFGAGSVLYVPLKDGGGTPLTVVDRRVLTFLQGNRKPLNHNTNNKIPRHKPDLPHRIPGLAPNELRQTLVGIFEGAHHYAGAHYRPAGACKMRNGAGIGEAGSFCFVCMWLIVNRVDPTHHATISRRFYPGRRR
;
A
#
# COMPACT_ATOMS: atom_id res chain seq x y z
N MET A 1 12.24 5.22 -16.31
CA MET A 1 13.52 5.40 -15.59
C MET A 1 13.39 4.59 -14.33
N ALA A 2 14.35 3.72 -14.02
CA ALA A 2 14.34 3.05 -12.73
C ALA A 2 14.56 4.13 -11.66
N ASP A 3 13.68 4.20 -10.66
CA ASP A 3 13.87 5.10 -9.53
C ASP A 3 15.16 4.65 -8.82
N GLU A 4 16.23 5.46 -8.92
CA GLU A 4 17.38 5.29 -8.05
C GLU A 4 16.92 5.55 -6.61
N LEU A 5 17.12 4.56 -5.75
CA LEU A 5 16.93 4.70 -4.33
C LEU A 5 18.18 5.36 -3.76
N ASP A 6 17.97 6.47 -3.06
CA ASP A 6 18.95 7.15 -2.22
C ASP A 6 18.20 7.69 -1.00
N ASP A 7 18.31 6.99 0.13
CA ASP A 7 17.69 7.42 1.39
C ASP A 7 18.55 7.12 2.64
N LEU A 8 18.08 7.57 3.81
CA LEU A 8 18.75 7.38 5.09
C LEU A 8 18.06 6.29 5.92
N VAL A 9 18.87 5.52 6.63
CA VAL A 9 18.43 4.56 7.65
C VAL A 9 19.13 4.90 8.97
N LEU A 10 18.35 5.03 10.05
CA LEU A 10 18.88 5.24 11.40
C LEU A 10 18.79 3.93 12.20
N LEU A 11 19.89 3.55 12.85
CA LEU A 11 19.96 2.44 13.81
C LEU A 11 20.45 2.95 15.18
N PRO A 12 19.74 2.69 16.30
CA PRO A 12 18.39 2.08 16.37
C PRO A 12 17.30 2.93 15.70
N HIS A 13 16.07 2.42 15.67
CA HIS A 13 14.92 3.09 15.05
C HIS A 13 14.58 4.46 15.70
N CYS A 14 13.71 5.24 15.07
CA CYS A 14 13.49 6.66 15.43
C CYS A 14 12.72 6.93 16.73
N ASP A 15 12.30 5.91 17.48
CA ASP A 15 11.78 6.06 18.85
C ASP A 15 12.79 5.50 19.85
N LEU A 16 13.53 6.37 20.51
CA LEU A 16 14.70 6.04 21.30
C LEU A 16 14.40 6.08 22.79
N HIS A 17 15.02 5.17 23.53
CA HIS A 17 14.95 5.12 24.98
C HIS A 17 16.35 5.07 25.58
N MET A 18 16.63 5.97 26.52
CA MET A 18 17.90 6.02 27.25
C MET A 18 17.62 6.06 28.74
N ALA A 19 18.39 5.33 29.54
CA ALA A 19 18.36 5.46 31.00
C ALA A 19 19.64 6.14 31.50
N LEU A 20 19.53 7.02 32.50
CA LEU A 20 20.70 7.66 33.13
C LEU A 20 21.57 6.64 33.88
N THR A 21 20.97 5.54 34.32
CA THR A 21 21.64 4.44 35.01
C THR A 21 21.09 3.08 34.56
N GLY A 22 21.94 2.05 34.56
CA GLY A 22 21.54 0.67 34.28
C GLY A 22 21.56 0.26 32.80
N THR A 23 22.00 1.15 31.90
CA THR A 23 22.20 0.84 30.46
C THR A 23 23.60 1.25 30.00
N PRO A 24 24.16 0.57 28.99
CA PRO A 24 25.28 1.11 28.22
C PRO A 24 24.91 2.46 27.56
N PRO A 25 25.90 3.24 27.10
CA PRO A 25 25.64 4.45 26.31
C PRO A 25 24.82 4.13 25.05
N LEU A 26 23.86 5.00 24.72
CA LEU A 26 23.11 4.90 23.47
C LEU A 26 23.96 5.45 22.33
N THR A 27 24.12 4.68 21.25
CA THR A 27 24.85 5.13 20.05
C THR A 27 23.93 5.15 18.83
N LEU A 28 23.92 6.27 18.11
CA LEU A 28 23.20 6.44 16.86
C LEU A 28 24.13 6.17 15.68
N ARG A 29 23.65 5.36 14.73
CA ARG A 29 24.36 5.06 13.49
C ARG A 29 23.46 5.37 12.32
N VAL A 30 23.93 6.25 11.44
CA VAL A 30 23.23 6.63 10.22
C VAL A 30 23.86 5.88 9.06
N PHE A 31 23.03 5.34 8.18
CA PHE A 31 23.44 4.69 6.96
C PHE A 31 22.77 5.38 5.79
N LYS A 32 23.52 5.56 4.71
CA LYS A 32 22.98 5.85 3.39
C LYS A 32 22.63 4.53 2.72
N ARG A 33 21.40 4.39 2.25
CA ARG A 33 20.95 3.24 1.49
C ARG A 33 20.80 3.62 0.02
N THR A 34 21.47 2.88 -0.84
CA THR A 34 21.48 3.14 -2.28
C THR A 34 21.19 1.88 -3.10
N GLY A 35 20.54 2.04 -4.24
CA GLY A 35 20.43 0.99 -5.24
C GLY A 35 19.44 1.35 -6.35
N THR A 36 19.31 0.48 -7.34
CA THR A 36 18.39 0.71 -8.46
C THR A 36 17.12 -0.11 -8.22
N ALA A 37 15.96 0.55 -8.17
CA ALA A 37 14.68 -0.14 -8.01
C ALA A 37 14.47 -1.17 -9.13
N GLY A 38 13.94 -2.35 -8.77
CA GLY A 38 13.64 -3.42 -9.73
C GLY A 38 14.83 -4.31 -10.12
N VAL A 39 16.00 -4.13 -9.53
CA VAL A 39 17.17 -4.98 -9.77
C VAL A 39 17.17 -6.22 -8.86
N THR A 40 17.72 -7.33 -9.34
CA THR A 40 17.91 -8.60 -8.61
C THR A 40 18.97 -8.56 -7.50
N ALA A 41 19.48 -7.38 -7.18
CA ALA A 41 20.57 -7.19 -6.23
C ALA A 41 20.05 -6.53 -4.94
N PRO A 42 20.59 -6.89 -3.76
CA PRO A 42 20.34 -6.15 -2.52
C PRO A 42 20.72 -4.68 -2.64
N TYR A 43 20.03 -3.81 -1.90
CA TYR A 43 20.44 -2.44 -1.66
C TYR A 43 21.76 -2.41 -0.86
N THR A 44 22.58 -1.41 -1.14
CA THR A 44 23.83 -1.18 -0.42
C THR A 44 23.56 -0.27 0.77
N LEU A 45 24.10 -0.63 1.95
CA LEU A 45 24.11 0.22 3.12
C LEU A 45 25.52 0.71 3.40
N THR A 46 25.72 2.02 3.31
CA THR A 46 26.99 2.68 3.58
C THR A 46 26.89 3.47 4.88
N PRO A 47 27.69 3.18 5.91
CA PRO A 47 27.72 4.00 7.13
C PRO A 47 28.06 5.45 6.79
N VAL A 48 27.33 6.40 7.38
CA VAL A 48 27.64 7.82 7.35
C VAL A 48 28.43 8.16 8.61
N PRO A 49 29.63 8.76 8.49
CA PRO A 49 30.38 9.22 9.66
C PRO A 49 29.53 10.17 10.54
N PRO A 50 29.54 10.03 11.88
CA PRO A 50 28.76 10.92 12.74
C PRO A 50 29.13 12.40 12.59
N ALA A 51 30.37 12.70 12.21
CA ALA A 51 30.83 14.07 11.92
C ALA A 51 30.14 14.71 10.70
N ASP A 52 29.62 13.89 9.78
CA ASP A 52 28.87 14.35 8.61
C ASP A 52 27.36 14.48 8.90
N CYS A 53 26.94 14.13 10.12
CA CYS A 53 25.56 14.19 10.58
C CYS A 53 25.31 15.45 11.42
N SER A 54 24.19 16.13 11.20
CA SER A 54 23.71 17.22 12.05
C SER A 54 22.57 16.74 12.94
N TYR A 55 22.77 16.78 14.26
CA TYR A 55 21.76 16.40 15.25
C TYR A 55 21.17 17.64 15.93
N ALA A 56 19.83 17.69 16.03
CA ALA A 56 19.14 18.79 16.69
C ALA A 56 18.00 18.25 17.57
N PHE A 57 17.92 18.72 18.82
CA PHE A 57 16.93 18.31 19.81
C PHE A 57 16.07 19.50 20.28
N MET A 58 14.84 19.17 20.70
CA MET A 58 13.88 20.09 21.31
C MET A 58 13.00 19.33 22.33
N ALA A 59 12.70 19.94 23.47
CA ALA A 59 11.75 19.42 24.45
C ALA A 59 10.32 19.91 24.15
N PRO A 60 9.43 19.10 23.54
CA PRO A 60 8.12 19.54 23.05
C PRO A 60 7.11 19.92 24.16
N TYR A 61 7.37 19.54 25.41
CA TYR A 61 6.48 19.80 26.55
C TYR A 61 6.95 20.93 27.47
N GLN A 62 8.07 21.58 27.15
CA GLN A 62 8.52 22.79 27.83
C GLN A 62 7.81 24.02 27.26
N ASP A 63 7.73 25.07 28.06
CA ASP A 63 7.16 26.35 27.62
C ASP A 63 8.09 27.02 26.59
N THR A 64 7.49 27.81 25.68
CA THR A 64 8.26 28.60 24.70
C THR A 64 9.24 29.52 25.42
N GLY A 65 10.49 29.50 24.99
CA GLY A 65 11.63 30.14 25.67
C GLY A 65 12.57 29.13 26.34
N HIS A 66 12.10 27.91 26.63
CA HIS A 66 12.82 26.89 27.40
C HIS A 66 12.95 25.54 26.69
N ARG A 67 12.53 25.43 25.43
CA ARG A 67 12.50 24.14 24.70
C ARG A 67 13.88 23.64 24.29
N PHE A 68 14.91 24.47 24.40
CA PHE A 68 16.32 24.14 24.15
C PHE A 68 17.15 24.00 25.43
N ASP A 69 16.55 24.23 26.60
CA ASP A 69 17.27 24.19 27.87
C ASP A 69 17.63 22.75 28.22
N GLY A 70 18.93 22.50 28.40
CA GLY A 70 19.43 21.20 28.85
C GLY A 70 19.01 20.02 27.97
N VAL A 71 18.81 20.23 26.67
CA VAL A 71 18.47 19.14 25.73
C VAL A 71 19.65 18.20 25.48
N PRO A 72 19.39 16.92 25.10
CA PRO A 72 20.44 15.97 24.76
C PRO A 72 21.35 16.43 23.61
N THR A 73 22.55 15.84 23.57
CA THR A 73 23.55 16.07 22.51
C THR A 73 24.09 14.75 21.98
N VAL A 74 24.67 14.77 20.77
CA VAL A 74 25.34 13.61 20.17
C VAL A 74 26.77 13.99 19.86
N ASP A 75 27.73 13.15 20.27
CA ASP A 75 29.16 13.41 20.03
C ASP A 75 29.66 12.88 18.67
N GLY A 76 30.96 13.08 18.39
CA GLY A 76 31.59 12.65 17.13
C GLY A 76 31.66 11.14 16.91
N ASN A 77 31.31 10.33 17.90
CA ASN A 77 31.18 8.87 17.79
C ASN A 77 29.72 8.41 17.67
N GLY A 78 28.77 9.36 17.61
CA GLY A 78 27.34 9.07 17.59
C GLY A 78 26.76 8.74 18.98
N VAL A 79 27.52 8.91 20.07
CA VAL A 79 27.03 8.61 21.43
C VAL A 79 26.13 9.74 21.89
N VAL A 80 24.94 9.37 22.36
CA VAL A 80 23.95 10.29 22.93
C VAL A 80 24.31 10.57 24.38
N HIS A 81 24.49 11.85 24.70
CA HIS A 81 24.72 12.33 26.06
C HIS A 81 23.41 12.92 26.61
N PRO A 82 23.00 12.55 27.84
CA PRO A 82 21.86 13.17 28.48
C PRO A 82 22.15 14.66 28.68
N GLY A 83 21.18 15.49 28.32
CA GLY A 83 21.26 16.92 28.62
C GLY A 83 21.01 17.19 30.09
N ALA A 84 21.36 18.40 30.55
CA ALA A 84 21.18 18.84 31.93
C ALA A 84 19.71 18.84 32.40
N GLY A 85 18.74 18.79 31.48
CA GLY A 85 17.31 18.71 31.79
C GLY A 85 16.88 17.36 32.41
N GLY A 86 17.72 16.32 32.33
CA GLY A 86 17.45 15.02 32.92
C GLY A 86 16.33 14.24 32.22
N PRO A 87 15.59 13.38 32.96
CA PRO A 87 14.54 12.56 32.38
C PRO A 87 13.42 13.38 31.73
N GLY A 88 12.90 12.93 30.60
CA GLY A 88 11.93 13.67 29.81
C GLY A 88 11.74 13.11 28.41
N VAL A 89 10.93 13.80 27.62
CA VAL A 89 10.70 13.47 26.21
C VAL A 89 11.26 14.60 25.36
N TYR A 90 11.99 14.23 24.32
CA TYR A 90 12.61 15.15 23.36
C TYR A 90 12.26 14.69 21.95
N LEU A 91 11.99 15.64 21.05
CA LEU A 91 11.99 15.38 19.62
C LEU A 91 13.36 15.70 19.06
N PHE A 92 13.80 14.94 18.07
CA PHE A 92 15.07 15.16 17.43
C PHE A 92 15.00 15.02 15.92
N ARG A 93 15.98 15.61 15.26
CA ARG A 93 16.29 15.39 13.85
C ARG A 93 17.74 15.00 13.71
N VAL A 94 18.00 14.08 12.78
CA VAL A 94 19.33 13.84 12.20
C VAL A 94 19.30 14.20 10.71
N ALA A 95 20.24 15.03 10.25
CA ALA A 95 20.33 15.45 8.85
C ALA A 95 21.70 15.10 8.26
N VAL A 96 21.72 14.72 6.98
CA VAL A 96 22.91 14.43 6.16
C VAL A 96 22.72 15.11 4.81
N GLY A 97 23.49 16.17 4.55
CA GLY A 97 23.27 17.01 3.37
C GLY A 97 21.84 17.58 3.36
N THR A 98 21.09 17.27 2.29
CA THR A 98 19.70 17.70 2.07
C THR A 98 18.65 16.69 2.58
N GLN A 99 19.07 15.56 3.14
CA GLN A 99 18.17 14.53 3.66
C GLN A 99 18.11 14.62 5.19
N TYR A 100 16.97 14.23 5.77
CA TYR A 100 16.85 14.12 7.22
C TYR A 100 15.88 13.02 7.67
N LEU A 101 16.04 12.57 8.91
CA LEU A 101 15.10 11.74 9.65
C LEU A 101 14.72 12.47 10.95
N VAL A 102 13.51 12.21 11.43
CA VAL A 102 13.03 12.73 12.73
C VAL A 102 12.65 11.60 13.65
N GLY A 103 12.82 11.84 14.94
CA GLY A 103 12.56 10.85 15.97
C GLY A 103 12.17 11.46 17.30
N ARG A 104 11.91 10.58 18.25
CA ARG A 104 11.65 10.89 19.66
C ARG A 104 12.73 10.21 20.51
N LEU A 105 13.25 10.92 21.50
CA LEU A 105 14.12 10.38 22.53
C LEU A 105 13.43 10.53 23.88
N GLN A 106 13.33 9.43 24.60
CA GLN A 106 12.82 9.39 25.96
C GLN A 106 13.97 9.07 26.91
N VAL A 107 14.21 9.98 27.85
CA VAL A 107 15.24 9.84 28.87
C VAL A 107 14.57 9.44 30.17
N HIS A 108 15.04 8.33 30.74
CA HIS A 108 14.54 7.71 31.95
C HIS A 108 15.61 7.78 33.05
N ARG A 109 15.23 7.71 34.32
CA ARG A 109 16.24 7.68 35.39
C ARG A 109 16.96 6.34 35.45
N ARG A 110 16.20 5.24 35.38
CA ARG A 110 16.74 3.89 35.56
C ARG A 110 15.97 2.87 34.72
N LEU A 111 16.70 1.91 34.19
CA LEU A 111 16.17 0.65 33.66
C LEU A 111 15.85 -0.33 34.80
N GLU A 112 14.63 -0.85 34.85
CA GLU A 112 14.19 -1.77 35.91
C GLU A 112 14.14 -3.23 35.45
N ASN A 113 13.73 -3.48 34.20
CA ASN A 113 13.58 -4.83 33.67
C ASN A 113 13.58 -4.82 32.13
N TRP A 114 13.71 -6.00 31.51
CA TRP A 114 13.62 -6.16 30.06
C TRP A 114 13.17 -7.57 29.66
N TRP A 115 12.66 -7.69 28.43
CA TRP A 115 12.26 -8.97 27.83
C TRP A 115 12.23 -8.91 26.30
N PHE A 116 12.21 -10.09 25.66
CA PHE A 116 11.91 -10.19 24.24
C PHE A 116 10.43 -9.88 24.00
N GLY A 117 10.14 -8.94 23.09
CA GLY A 117 8.79 -8.68 22.60
C GLY A 117 8.28 -9.76 21.64
N ASN A 118 8.99 -10.87 21.51
CA ASN A 118 8.69 -12.04 20.70
C ASN A 118 8.52 -13.25 21.61
N ALA A 119 7.50 -14.09 21.38
CA ALA A 119 7.44 -15.41 21.98
C ALA A 119 8.41 -16.38 21.27
N SER A 120 8.49 -16.26 19.94
CA SER A 120 9.49 -16.89 19.09
C SER A 120 9.80 -15.98 17.90
N LEU A 121 10.84 -16.31 17.13
CA LEU A 121 11.20 -15.56 15.94
C LEU A 121 11.65 -16.49 14.81
N THR A 122 11.34 -16.14 13.57
CA THR A 122 11.84 -16.84 12.40
C THR A 122 12.76 -15.91 11.60
N THR A 123 13.92 -16.44 11.20
CA THR A 123 14.86 -15.76 10.30
C THR A 123 15.00 -16.54 9.00
N ALA A 124 15.36 -15.86 7.91
CA ALA A 124 15.62 -16.52 6.64
C ALA A 124 16.99 -17.20 6.64
N LEU A 125 17.08 -18.30 5.88
CA LEU A 125 18.34 -18.87 5.43
C LEU A 125 18.98 -17.92 4.41
N ASP A 126 20.13 -17.35 4.76
CA ASP A 126 20.83 -16.41 3.90
C ASP A 126 22.33 -16.41 4.26
N PRO A 127 23.22 -16.62 3.27
CA PRO A 127 24.66 -16.69 3.55
C PRO A 127 25.23 -15.35 4.01
N ASP A 128 24.62 -14.23 3.59
CA ASP A 128 25.27 -12.92 3.65
C ASP A 128 24.53 -11.98 4.60
N ILE A 129 23.20 -11.93 4.54
CA ILE A 129 22.40 -10.87 5.16
C ILE A 129 21.71 -11.37 6.44
N GLY A 130 21.80 -10.59 7.53
CA GLY A 130 20.96 -10.81 8.71
C GLY A 130 19.54 -10.32 8.46
N HIS A 131 18.54 -11.19 8.59
CA HIS A 131 17.15 -10.89 8.25
C HIS A 131 16.35 -10.39 9.44
N ALA A 132 16.24 -11.18 10.50
CA ALA A 132 15.30 -10.89 11.59
C ALA A 132 15.97 -10.13 12.75
N LEU A 133 15.37 -9.03 13.22
CA LEU A 133 15.82 -8.28 14.39
C LEU A 133 14.91 -8.64 15.58
N PRO A 134 15.43 -9.29 16.65
CA PRO A 134 14.63 -9.57 17.84
C PRO A 134 14.07 -8.29 18.44
N THR A 135 12.76 -8.27 18.71
CA THR A 135 12.14 -7.13 19.40
C THR A 135 12.48 -7.20 20.88
N LEU A 136 12.91 -6.08 21.45
CA LEU A 136 13.34 -5.96 22.83
C LEU A 136 12.55 -4.84 23.51
N TYR A 137 11.85 -5.16 24.58
CA TYR A 137 11.13 -4.20 25.40
C TYR A 137 11.80 -4.05 26.75
N ALA A 138 11.70 -2.86 27.31
CA ALA A 138 12.26 -2.52 28.60
C ALA A 138 11.25 -1.75 29.45
N ARG A 139 11.28 -2.02 30.76
CA ARG A 139 10.58 -1.26 31.77
C ARG A 139 11.54 -0.29 32.44
N PHE A 140 11.08 0.94 32.60
CA PHE A 140 11.80 2.03 33.24
C PHE A 140 11.11 2.46 34.53
N SER A 141 11.83 3.20 35.36
CA SER A 141 11.28 3.75 36.61
C SER A 141 10.12 4.72 36.37
N ASP A 142 9.08 4.63 37.20
CA ASP A 142 7.97 5.58 37.19
C ASP A 142 8.36 6.88 37.92
N ASP A 143 9.11 7.74 37.24
CA ASP A 143 9.65 8.95 37.86
C ASP A 143 8.77 10.19 37.69
N ASN A 144 7.51 10.05 37.24
CA ASN A 144 6.60 11.16 36.92
C ASN A 144 7.12 12.16 35.85
N ASN A 145 8.25 11.88 35.19
CA ASN A 145 8.96 12.80 34.29
C ASN A 145 8.47 12.75 32.83
N ALA A 146 7.16 12.65 32.63
CA ALA A 146 6.48 12.61 31.32
C ALA A 146 6.80 11.41 30.39
N ALA A 147 7.91 10.69 30.55
CA ALA A 147 8.31 9.57 29.70
C ALA A 147 7.46 8.29 29.91
N ASP A 148 7.44 7.44 28.89
CA ASP A 148 6.71 6.17 28.86
C ASP A 148 7.29 5.18 29.88
N LEU A 149 6.43 4.36 30.50
CA LEU A 149 6.88 3.32 31.43
C LEU A 149 7.62 2.18 30.71
N ILE A 150 7.09 1.78 29.55
CA ILE A 150 7.62 0.72 28.72
C ILE A 150 8.11 1.31 27.40
N GLY A 151 9.32 0.94 27.03
CA GLY A 151 9.97 1.37 25.81
C GLY A 151 10.41 0.24 24.93
N ASP A 152 10.52 0.55 23.64
CA ASP A 152 11.12 -0.34 22.66
C ASP A 152 12.61 -0.02 22.55
N ILE A 153 13.45 -0.94 23.05
CA ILE A 153 14.91 -0.82 23.04
C ILE A 153 15.54 -1.67 21.94
N THR A 154 14.76 -2.08 20.94
CA THR A 154 15.24 -2.87 19.81
C THR A 154 16.39 -2.17 19.09
N GLY A 155 17.50 -2.89 18.89
CA GLY A 155 18.67 -2.39 18.18
C GLY A 155 19.50 -1.33 18.93
N HIS A 156 19.16 -0.98 20.18
CA HIS A 156 19.88 0.04 20.96
C HIS A 156 21.31 -0.37 21.35
N GLY A 157 21.67 -1.64 21.16
CA GLY A 157 22.97 -2.17 21.57
C GLY A 157 23.09 -2.45 23.07
N TYR A 158 21.99 -2.30 23.82
CA TYR A 158 21.98 -2.57 25.26
C TYR A 158 22.08 -4.06 25.58
N VAL A 159 21.32 -4.88 24.84
CA VAL A 159 21.27 -6.33 25.04
C VAL A 159 22.30 -7.00 24.15
N THR A 160 23.25 -7.73 24.74
CA THR A 160 24.17 -8.58 24.00
C THR A 160 23.48 -9.89 23.66
N LEU A 161 23.33 -10.16 22.36
CA LEU A 161 22.69 -11.38 21.85
C LEU A 161 23.74 -12.42 21.47
N THR A 162 23.55 -13.66 21.92
CA THR A 162 24.44 -14.80 21.62
C THR A 162 23.61 -15.99 21.18
N SER A 163 23.98 -16.60 20.05
CA SER A 163 23.33 -17.83 19.56
C SER A 163 23.82 -19.03 20.35
N GLU A 164 22.89 -19.89 20.79
CA GLU A 164 23.25 -21.16 21.45
C GLU A 164 23.79 -22.20 20.45
N ASP A 165 23.39 -22.12 19.17
CA ASP A 165 23.99 -22.93 18.09
C ASP A 165 24.42 -22.01 16.93
N PRO A 166 25.65 -21.44 16.99
CA PRO A 166 26.16 -20.50 15.99
C PRO A 166 26.34 -21.11 14.60
N ARG A 167 26.20 -22.44 14.46
CA ARG A 167 26.22 -23.12 13.15
C ARG A 167 24.86 -23.04 12.44
N LYS A 168 23.78 -22.77 13.17
CA LYS A 168 22.42 -22.66 12.61
C LYS A 168 21.96 -21.21 12.51
N VAL A 169 22.24 -20.41 13.53
CA VAL A 169 21.85 -19.00 13.60
C VAL A 169 23.06 -18.18 14.01
N ALA A 170 23.40 -17.15 13.25
CA ALA A 170 24.41 -16.17 13.61
C ALA A 170 23.76 -14.85 14.02
N VAL A 171 24.37 -14.16 15.00
CA VAL A 171 24.01 -12.78 15.37
C VAL A 171 24.97 -11.84 14.65
N THR A 172 24.45 -10.94 13.82
CA THR A 172 25.23 -9.92 13.13
C THR A 172 25.64 -8.78 14.07
N PRO A 173 26.63 -7.94 13.72
CA PRO A 173 27.00 -6.77 14.53
C PRO A 173 25.87 -5.78 14.80
N ASN A 174 24.81 -5.80 14.00
CA ASN A 174 23.62 -4.95 14.18
C ASN A 174 22.51 -5.63 15.00
N GLY A 175 22.79 -6.80 15.60
CA GLY A 175 21.84 -7.58 16.38
C GLY A 175 20.80 -8.34 15.55
N ARG A 176 20.85 -8.26 14.20
CA ARG A 176 20.01 -9.09 13.33
C ARG A 176 20.49 -10.53 13.33
N LEU A 177 19.55 -11.46 13.29
CA LEU A 177 19.77 -12.89 13.15
C LEU A 177 19.91 -13.25 11.68
N ARG A 178 20.87 -14.12 11.37
CA ARG A 178 21.10 -14.70 10.04
C ARG A 178 20.97 -16.22 10.16
N GLY A 179 20.11 -16.81 9.34
CA GLY A 179 19.99 -18.26 9.26
C GLY A 179 21.11 -18.85 8.41
N LEU A 180 21.78 -19.88 8.92
CA LEU A 180 22.87 -20.59 8.24
C LEU A 180 22.47 -21.99 7.80
N VAL A 181 21.50 -22.60 8.49
CA VAL A 181 20.95 -23.92 8.17
C VAL A 181 19.45 -23.90 8.42
N GLU A 182 18.65 -24.36 7.46
CA GLU A 182 17.20 -24.52 7.63
C GLU A 182 16.93 -25.44 8.84
N THR A 183 16.11 -24.98 9.78
CA THR A 183 15.73 -25.80 10.93
C THR A 183 14.46 -26.59 10.59
N PRO A 184 14.35 -27.85 11.05
CA PRO A 184 13.09 -28.56 10.94
C PRO A 184 12.01 -27.78 11.66
N LYS A 185 10.83 -27.77 11.04
CA LYS A 185 9.65 -27.19 11.64
C LYS A 185 9.25 -28.00 12.87
N PRO A 186 8.99 -27.36 14.02
CA PRO A 186 8.59 -28.08 15.23
C PRO A 186 7.18 -28.68 15.05
N PRO A 187 6.83 -29.71 15.84
CA PRO A 187 5.44 -30.17 15.97
C PRO A 187 4.47 -29.02 16.33
N GLU A 188 3.19 -29.21 16.04
CA GLU A 188 2.15 -28.24 16.38
C GLU A 188 2.17 -27.93 17.89
N GLY A 189 2.24 -26.63 18.23
CA GLY A 189 2.31 -26.16 19.61
C GLY A 189 3.71 -26.17 20.25
N GLU A 190 4.73 -26.67 19.55
CA GLU A 190 6.12 -26.64 20.02
C GLU A 190 6.91 -25.45 19.45
N LEU A 191 7.91 -25.00 20.20
CA LEU A 191 8.80 -23.91 19.78
C LEU A 191 10.00 -24.45 18.98
N PRO A 192 10.66 -23.63 18.14
CA PRO A 192 11.90 -24.01 17.47
C PRO A 192 12.97 -24.51 18.45
N ALA A 193 13.80 -25.47 18.01
CA ALA A 193 14.82 -26.10 18.87
C ALA A 193 16.14 -25.33 18.98
N THR A 194 16.28 -24.18 18.30
CA THR A 194 17.47 -23.31 18.39
C THR A 194 17.07 -22.03 19.07
N SER A 195 17.97 -21.43 19.83
CA SER A 195 17.64 -20.24 20.59
C SER A 195 18.78 -19.23 20.60
N VAL A 196 18.44 -18.00 20.99
CA VAL A 196 19.36 -16.89 21.20
C VAL A 196 19.17 -16.38 22.63
N ALA A 197 20.26 -16.36 23.39
CA ALA A 197 20.32 -15.76 24.72
C ALA A 197 20.59 -14.26 24.60
N GLY A 198 19.97 -13.46 25.46
CA GLY A 198 20.21 -12.03 25.58
C GLY A 198 20.60 -11.68 27.02
N THR A 199 21.63 -10.85 27.18
CA THR A 199 22.12 -10.37 28.48
C THR A 199 22.16 -8.85 28.54
N LEU A 200 21.80 -8.26 29.67
CA LEU A 200 21.77 -6.81 29.89
C LEU A 200 22.21 -6.45 31.32
N GLY A 201 23.47 -6.06 31.46
CA GLY A 201 24.04 -5.70 32.76
C GLY A 201 23.88 -6.83 33.79
N THR A 202 23.27 -6.51 34.93
CA THR A 202 22.98 -7.47 36.02
C THR A 202 21.55 -8.01 35.99
N LEU A 203 20.75 -7.65 34.98
CA LEU A 203 19.38 -8.17 34.87
C LEU A 203 19.40 -9.63 34.39
N PRO A 204 18.37 -10.42 34.71
CA PRO A 204 18.32 -11.82 34.31
C PRO A 204 18.50 -12.00 32.81
N GLU A 205 19.25 -13.03 32.43
CA GLU A 205 19.33 -13.50 31.06
C GLU A 205 17.94 -13.95 30.59
N ARG A 206 17.63 -13.69 29.32
CA ARG A 206 16.41 -14.15 28.67
C ARG A 206 16.78 -14.93 27.41
N THR A 207 15.93 -15.88 27.04
CA THR A 207 16.13 -16.72 25.86
C THR A 207 14.97 -16.53 24.89
N LEU A 208 15.28 -16.46 23.60
CA LEU A 208 14.31 -16.40 22.50
C LEU A 208 14.48 -17.62 21.61
N GLN A 209 13.40 -18.37 21.36
CA GLN A 209 13.42 -19.49 20.41
C GLN A 209 13.39 -18.97 18.97
N VAL A 210 14.25 -19.53 18.12
CA VAL A 210 14.51 -19.07 16.76
C VAL A 210 14.44 -20.22 15.75
N GLY A 211 13.60 -20.08 14.73
CA GLY A 211 13.55 -20.94 13.55
C GLY A 211 14.27 -20.33 12.35
N VAL A 212 14.81 -21.16 11.47
CA VAL A 212 15.39 -20.77 10.18
C VAL A 212 14.56 -21.35 9.04
N VAL A 213 14.07 -20.49 8.15
CA VAL A 213 13.27 -20.86 6.97
C VAL A 213 14.02 -20.57 5.68
N ASP A 214 14.05 -21.54 4.76
CA ASP A 214 14.54 -21.32 3.41
C ASP A 214 13.38 -20.93 2.47
N TYR A 215 13.23 -19.63 2.20
CA TYR A 215 12.23 -19.14 1.23
C TYR A 215 12.57 -19.49 -0.23
N ARG A 216 13.80 -19.90 -0.54
CA ARG A 216 14.24 -20.26 -1.91
C ARG A 216 14.03 -21.74 -2.22
N LYS A 217 13.77 -22.56 -1.20
CA LYS A 217 13.48 -24.00 -1.33
C LYS A 217 12.25 -24.26 -2.20
N GLU A 218 12.39 -25.14 -3.20
CA GLU A 218 11.28 -25.56 -4.06
C GLU A 218 10.17 -26.22 -3.22
N ARG A 219 8.93 -25.76 -3.42
CA ARG A 219 7.75 -26.29 -2.72
C ARG A 219 6.67 -26.66 -3.71
N ARG A 220 6.27 -27.92 -3.72
CA ARG A 220 5.22 -28.45 -4.60
C ARG A 220 3.87 -28.51 -3.88
N ILE A 221 3.36 -27.34 -3.54
CA ILE A 221 2.15 -27.20 -2.71
C ILE A 221 1.07 -26.32 -3.34
N LEU A 222 1.26 -25.89 -4.60
CA LEU A 222 0.23 -25.11 -5.29
C LEU A 222 -0.97 -25.98 -5.59
N VAL A 223 -2.10 -25.61 -5.00
CA VAL A 223 -3.43 -26.15 -5.28
C VAL A 223 -4.10 -25.24 -6.29
N ASP A 224 -4.61 -25.81 -7.37
CA ASP A 224 -5.40 -25.07 -8.35
C ASP A 224 -6.86 -24.93 -7.90
N HIS A 225 -7.42 -23.74 -8.13
CA HIS A 225 -8.84 -23.45 -7.96
C HIS A 225 -9.54 -23.22 -9.30
N GLN A 226 -8.76 -22.81 -10.32
CA GLN A 226 -9.23 -22.61 -11.69
C GLN A 226 -8.05 -22.75 -12.65
N LEU A 227 -8.18 -23.61 -13.66
CA LEU A 227 -7.17 -23.81 -14.71
C LEU A 227 -7.83 -23.76 -16.08
N TRP A 228 -7.40 -22.80 -16.90
CA TRP A 228 -7.83 -22.71 -18.30
C TRP A 228 -6.72 -23.10 -19.27
N ASN A 229 -5.49 -22.66 -19.01
CA ASN A 229 -4.37 -22.98 -19.87
C ASN A 229 -3.07 -23.04 -19.06
N LEU A 230 -2.51 -24.23 -18.93
CA LEU A 230 -1.19 -24.45 -18.35
C LEU A 230 -0.08 -24.44 -19.41
N THR A 231 -0.37 -24.74 -20.66
CA THR A 231 0.67 -24.78 -21.71
C THR A 231 1.24 -23.41 -22.07
N ASP A 232 0.48 -22.33 -21.84
CA ASP A 232 0.83 -20.95 -22.22
C ASP A 232 0.77 -19.99 -21.02
N LEU A 233 1.46 -20.36 -19.93
CA LEU A 233 1.39 -19.63 -18.65
C LEU A 233 1.77 -18.15 -18.76
N ASP A 234 2.77 -17.81 -19.57
CA ASP A 234 3.26 -16.43 -19.70
C ASP A 234 2.22 -15.51 -20.36
N ASP A 235 1.29 -16.09 -21.12
CA ASP A 235 0.23 -15.36 -21.81
C ASP A 235 -1.10 -15.32 -21.04
N MET A 236 -1.15 -16.03 -19.90
CA MET A 236 -2.24 -16.06 -18.94
C MET A 236 -2.05 -15.04 -17.81
N GLN A 237 -3.15 -14.71 -17.12
CA GLN A 237 -3.15 -13.98 -15.86
C GLN A 237 -3.18 -15.00 -14.71
N ASN A 238 -2.04 -15.30 -14.11
CA ASN A 238 -1.97 -16.29 -13.03
C ASN A 238 -2.14 -15.58 -11.69
N VAL A 239 -3.18 -15.95 -10.95
CA VAL A 239 -3.44 -15.44 -9.59
C VAL A 239 -2.86 -16.42 -8.59
N LEU A 240 -2.13 -15.89 -7.59
CA LEU A 240 -1.61 -16.65 -6.46
C LEU A 240 -2.25 -16.16 -5.16
N ILE A 241 -2.84 -17.06 -4.39
CA ILE A 241 -3.40 -16.79 -3.06
C ILE A 241 -2.49 -17.43 -2.00
N LEU A 242 -1.95 -16.63 -1.08
CA LEU A 242 -1.01 -17.08 -0.04
C LEU A 242 -1.61 -16.92 1.35
N ALA A 243 -1.35 -17.87 2.24
CA ALA A 243 -1.72 -17.78 3.64
C ALA A 243 -0.65 -17.02 4.45
N GLU A 244 -1.06 -16.19 5.41
CA GLU A 244 -0.18 -15.55 6.40
C GLU A 244 -0.89 -15.43 7.76
N GLY A 245 -0.17 -15.66 8.86
CA GLY A 245 -0.73 -15.55 10.23
C GLY A 245 -1.64 -16.70 10.66
N PHE A 246 -1.65 -17.83 9.94
CA PHE A 246 -2.40 -19.05 10.29
C PHE A 246 -1.50 -20.07 10.97
N GLU A 247 -1.87 -20.65 12.11
CA GLU A 247 -1.04 -21.62 12.86
C GLU A 247 -0.98 -23.02 12.24
N GLY A 248 -1.85 -23.33 11.27
CA GLY A 248 -1.82 -24.61 10.55
C GLY A 248 -2.74 -25.69 11.08
N SER A 249 -3.55 -25.38 12.11
CA SER A 249 -4.63 -26.25 12.58
C SER A 249 -5.61 -26.61 11.45
N ALA A 250 -6.36 -27.71 11.61
CA ALA A 250 -7.38 -28.10 10.62
C ALA A 250 -8.41 -26.98 10.37
N ALA A 251 -8.79 -26.24 11.41
CA ALA A 251 -9.71 -25.11 11.31
C ALA A 251 -9.09 -23.94 10.53
N ASP A 252 -7.82 -23.59 10.80
CA ASP A 252 -7.09 -22.54 10.07
C ASP A 252 -7.00 -22.87 8.56
N ARG A 253 -6.65 -24.12 8.22
CA ARG A 253 -6.60 -24.60 6.84
C ARG A 253 -7.97 -24.53 6.17
N ALA A 254 -9.02 -24.96 6.87
CA ALA A 254 -10.38 -24.90 6.35
C ALA A 254 -10.83 -23.46 6.06
N VAL A 255 -10.52 -22.51 6.94
CA VAL A 255 -10.84 -21.08 6.75
C VAL A 255 -10.08 -20.51 5.56
N PHE A 256 -8.78 -20.78 5.44
CA PHE A 256 -8.00 -20.33 4.29
C PHE A 256 -8.53 -20.91 2.98
N THR A 257 -8.80 -22.22 2.93
CA THR A 257 -9.35 -22.87 1.74
C THR A 257 -10.69 -22.25 1.34
N GLN A 258 -11.61 -22.05 2.30
CA GLN A 258 -12.88 -21.37 2.02
C GLN A 258 -12.68 -19.95 1.49
N ALA A 259 -11.69 -19.22 1.98
CA ALA A 259 -11.35 -17.90 1.46
C ALA A 259 -10.83 -17.96 0.02
N ALA A 260 -9.91 -18.88 -0.27
CA ALA A 260 -9.35 -19.06 -1.61
C ALA A 260 -10.42 -19.48 -2.63
N GLU A 261 -11.31 -20.41 -2.24
CA GLU A 261 -12.46 -20.84 -3.04
C GLU A 261 -13.46 -19.69 -3.23
N ALA A 262 -13.77 -18.93 -2.18
CA ALA A 262 -14.68 -17.79 -2.27
C ALA A 262 -14.11 -16.68 -3.15
N ILE A 263 -12.82 -16.35 -3.02
CA ILE A 263 -12.12 -15.40 -3.90
C ILE A 263 -12.25 -15.87 -5.34
N THR A 264 -11.87 -17.11 -5.63
CA THR A 264 -11.95 -17.67 -6.98
C THR A 264 -13.38 -17.61 -7.52
N PHE A 265 -14.33 -18.24 -6.84
CA PHE A 265 -15.70 -18.33 -7.32
C PHE A 265 -16.35 -16.95 -7.46
N GLN A 266 -16.28 -16.09 -6.44
CA GLN A 266 -17.02 -14.84 -6.44
C GLN A 266 -16.39 -13.80 -7.35
N LEU A 267 -15.05 -13.72 -7.43
CA LEU A 267 -14.34 -12.80 -8.34
C LEU A 267 -14.79 -12.99 -9.80
N PHE A 268 -14.97 -14.24 -10.22
CA PHE A 268 -15.34 -14.57 -11.61
C PHE A 268 -16.85 -14.77 -11.83
N SER A 269 -17.68 -14.91 -10.79
CA SER A 269 -19.13 -15.14 -10.96
C SER A 269 -20.00 -13.94 -10.61
N ARG A 270 -19.57 -13.05 -9.71
CA ARG A 270 -20.43 -11.93 -9.28
C ARG A 270 -20.25 -10.74 -10.21
N ARG A 271 -21.38 -10.22 -10.68
CA ARG A 271 -21.46 -9.03 -11.53
C ARG A 271 -20.70 -7.82 -10.99
N ARG A 272 -20.59 -7.67 -9.67
CA ARG A 272 -19.90 -6.52 -9.05
C ARG A 272 -18.37 -6.54 -9.23
N HIS A 273 -17.80 -7.69 -9.59
CA HIS A 273 -16.36 -7.82 -9.88
C HIS A 273 -16.09 -7.90 -11.39
N GLU A 274 -17.06 -7.60 -12.24
CA GLU A 274 -16.80 -7.46 -13.68
C GLU A 274 -15.74 -6.37 -13.93
N PRO A 275 -14.76 -6.60 -14.82
CA PRO A 275 -14.84 -7.55 -15.93
C PRO A 275 -14.16 -8.90 -15.67
N TYR A 276 -13.78 -9.24 -14.44
CA TYR A 276 -13.06 -10.50 -14.19
C TYR A 276 -13.86 -11.71 -14.70
N GLY A 277 -15.16 -11.78 -14.40
CA GLY A 277 -16.03 -12.85 -14.90
C GLY A 277 -16.11 -12.93 -16.43
N THR A 278 -16.18 -11.79 -17.11
CA THR A 278 -16.10 -11.71 -18.58
C THR A 278 -14.77 -12.25 -19.13
N LEU A 279 -13.69 -12.15 -18.36
CA LEU A 279 -12.33 -12.49 -18.75
C LEU A 279 -11.84 -13.83 -18.16
N LYS A 280 -12.70 -14.59 -17.48
CA LYS A 280 -12.31 -15.75 -16.65
C LYS A 280 -11.39 -16.75 -17.36
N GLU A 281 -11.58 -16.94 -18.67
CA GLU A 281 -10.83 -17.87 -19.52
C GLU A 281 -9.36 -17.48 -19.71
N ARG A 282 -8.99 -16.26 -19.32
CA ARG A 282 -7.61 -15.74 -19.33
C ARG A 282 -6.94 -15.81 -17.97
N PHE A 283 -7.58 -16.39 -16.94
CA PHE A 283 -7.05 -16.46 -15.59
C PHE A 283 -6.87 -17.89 -15.09
N ASN A 284 -5.66 -18.23 -14.65
CA ASN A 284 -5.47 -19.39 -13.77
C ASN A 284 -5.44 -18.89 -12.32
N VAL A 285 -5.91 -19.71 -11.37
CA VAL A 285 -5.91 -19.36 -9.95
C VAL A 285 -5.34 -20.49 -9.14
N PHE A 286 -4.34 -20.16 -8.31
CA PHE A 286 -3.66 -21.09 -7.43
C PHE A 286 -3.67 -20.57 -5.99
N SER A 287 -3.52 -21.48 -5.04
CA SER A 287 -3.25 -21.15 -3.65
C SER A 287 -2.09 -21.96 -3.08
N ALA A 288 -1.36 -21.39 -2.13
CA ALA A 288 -0.41 -22.11 -1.29
C ALA A 288 -0.63 -21.74 0.18
N PHE A 289 -0.60 -22.77 1.04
CA PHE A 289 -0.71 -22.62 2.48
C PHE A 289 0.61 -22.99 3.13
N GLU A 290 1.25 -22.03 3.78
CA GLU A 290 2.29 -22.24 4.78
C GLU A 290 1.79 -21.74 6.11
N GLU A 291 2.10 -22.49 7.16
CA GLU A 291 1.71 -22.06 8.49
C GLU A 291 2.75 -21.13 9.11
N SER A 292 2.20 -20.20 9.89
CA SER A 292 2.90 -19.34 10.82
C SER A 292 3.13 -20.06 12.13
N PHE A 293 4.16 -19.64 12.86
CA PHE A 293 4.43 -20.17 14.21
C PHE A 293 3.44 -19.64 15.24
N GLU A 294 2.87 -18.47 14.97
CA GLU A 294 1.82 -17.86 15.80
C GLU A 294 0.68 -17.34 14.92
N ARG A 295 -0.53 -17.37 15.48
CA ARG A 295 -1.72 -16.82 14.85
C ARG A 295 -1.71 -15.30 14.93
N GLY A 296 -2.13 -14.64 13.85
CA GLY A 296 -2.23 -13.20 13.76
C GLY A 296 -0.97 -12.51 13.23
N LEU A 297 -1.09 -11.20 13.04
CA LEU A 297 0.01 -10.34 12.60
C LEU A 297 0.62 -9.56 13.76
N THR A 298 1.81 -9.02 13.53
CA THR A 298 2.37 -8.02 14.43
C THR A 298 1.52 -6.75 14.37
N CYS A 299 1.13 -6.18 15.51
CA CYS A 299 0.52 -4.86 15.57
C CYS A 299 1.62 -3.81 15.67
N GLY A 300 1.81 -2.98 14.65
CA GLY A 300 2.85 -1.96 14.63
C GLY A 300 2.53 -0.78 15.54
N ASN A 301 1.25 -0.40 15.64
CA ASN A 301 0.82 0.68 16.51
C ASN A 301 0.68 0.19 17.96
N ARG A 302 0.89 1.10 18.91
CA ARG A 302 0.40 0.90 20.28
C ARG A 302 -1.13 0.92 20.26
N VAL A 303 -1.74 0.28 21.24
CA VAL A 303 -3.19 0.32 21.44
C VAL A 303 -3.52 0.95 22.78
N THR A 304 -4.62 1.67 22.86
CA THR A 304 -5.11 2.25 24.12
C THR A 304 -5.45 1.13 25.09
N ASP A 305 -5.04 1.28 26.34
CA ASP A 305 -5.42 0.37 27.43
C ASP A 305 -6.31 1.04 28.48
N THR A 306 -6.64 2.31 28.28
CA THR A 306 -7.52 3.10 29.13
C THR A 306 -8.99 2.92 28.76
N LEU A 307 -9.88 3.03 29.75
CA LEU A 307 -11.33 2.99 29.57
C LEU A 307 -11.90 4.41 29.49
N ASP A 308 -11.47 5.20 28.51
CA ASP A 308 -12.16 6.46 28.19
C ASP A 308 -13.40 6.14 27.32
N PRO A 309 -14.62 6.58 27.69
CA PRO A 309 -15.81 6.33 26.87
C PRO A 309 -15.71 6.86 25.43
N ALA A 310 -14.89 7.90 25.20
CA ALA A 310 -14.71 8.50 23.88
C ALA A 310 -13.66 7.78 23.01
N VAL A 311 -12.73 7.05 23.64
CA VAL A 311 -11.69 6.27 22.96
C VAL A 311 -11.61 4.89 23.61
N PRO A 312 -12.30 3.89 23.03
CA PRO A 312 -12.34 2.55 23.62
C PRO A 312 -10.95 1.93 23.76
N SER A 313 -10.76 1.15 24.82
CA SER A 313 -9.59 0.27 24.97
C SER A 313 -9.47 -0.71 23.77
N GLY A 314 -8.24 -0.96 23.35
CA GLY A 314 -7.89 -1.81 22.22
C GLY A 314 -7.91 -1.09 20.87
N THR A 315 -8.10 0.23 20.85
CA THR A 315 -8.02 1.02 19.62
C THR A 315 -6.60 1.50 19.37
N LEU A 316 -6.23 1.70 18.10
CA LEU A 316 -4.88 2.12 17.72
C LEU A 316 -4.55 3.52 18.28
N ILE A 317 -3.27 3.75 18.54
CA ILE A 317 -2.71 5.07 18.86
C ILE A 317 -1.90 5.57 17.64
N PRO A 318 -2.26 6.72 17.04
CA PRO A 318 -3.39 7.55 17.42
C PRO A 318 -4.76 6.99 16.99
N TYR A 319 -5.83 7.33 17.72
CA TYR A 319 -7.20 6.95 17.36
C TYR A 319 -7.65 7.71 16.10
N GLU A 320 -8.08 6.99 15.06
CA GLU A 320 -8.35 7.60 13.75
C GLU A 320 -9.64 8.43 13.71
N ASN A 321 -10.61 8.15 14.59
CA ASN A 321 -11.93 8.78 14.51
C ASN A 321 -12.06 10.04 15.39
N PRO A 322 -13.07 10.88 15.13
CA PRO A 322 -13.50 11.91 16.07
C PRO A 322 -13.95 11.31 17.41
N VAL A 323 -13.64 12.00 18.50
CA VAL A 323 -14.07 11.63 19.86
C VAL A 323 -15.55 11.92 20.13
N GLU A 324 -16.22 12.62 19.22
CA GLU A 324 -17.66 12.88 19.26
C GLU A 324 -18.26 12.91 17.86
N VAL A 325 -19.56 12.56 17.77
CA VAL A 325 -20.30 12.58 16.51
C VAL A 325 -20.46 14.03 16.02
N ILE A 326 -19.84 14.33 14.88
CA ILE A 326 -19.99 15.63 14.22
C ILE A 326 -21.37 15.68 13.56
N ARG A 327 -22.25 16.56 14.04
CA ARG A 327 -23.57 16.78 13.42
C ARG A 327 -23.44 17.80 12.28
N PRO A 328 -24.29 17.72 11.24
CA PRO A 328 -24.35 18.76 10.22
C PRO A 328 -24.54 20.15 10.87
N GLY A 329 -23.68 21.11 10.51
CA GLY A 329 -23.70 22.47 11.06
C GLY A 329 -22.91 22.65 12.37
N SER A 330 -22.35 21.59 12.97
CA SER A 330 -21.41 21.75 14.10
C SER A 330 -20.09 22.37 13.64
N PRO A 331 -19.39 23.12 14.51
CA PRO A 331 -18.03 23.57 14.24
C PRO A 331 -17.14 22.38 13.89
N LEU A 332 -16.28 22.54 12.89
CA LEU A 332 -15.29 21.53 12.55
C LEU A 332 -14.37 21.30 13.75
N ARG A 333 -14.17 20.04 14.11
CA ARG A 333 -13.27 19.60 15.18
C ARG A 333 -12.16 18.76 14.60
N TYR A 334 -11.05 18.65 15.32
CA TYR A 334 -10.03 17.66 14.96
C TYR A 334 -10.52 16.26 15.34
N ALA A 335 -10.25 15.28 14.48
CA ALA A 335 -10.17 13.89 14.92
C ALA A 335 -8.96 13.70 15.86
N MET A 336 -8.93 12.62 16.65
CA MET A 336 -7.83 12.42 17.60
C MET A 336 -6.47 12.32 16.90
N ALA A 337 -6.36 11.56 15.81
CA ALA A 337 -5.15 11.48 15.00
C ALA A 337 -4.71 12.82 14.40
N GLU A 338 -5.66 13.67 13.99
CA GLU A 338 -5.35 15.01 13.47
C GLU A 338 -4.77 15.92 14.56
N LEU A 339 -5.28 15.81 15.79
CA LEU A 339 -4.73 16.55 16.92
C LEU A 339 -3.32 16.04 17.26
N VAL A 340 -3.14 14.72 17.38
CA VAL A 340 -1.84 14.11 17.70
C VAL A 340 -0.77 14.47 16.67
N LYS A 341 -1.12 14.50 15.37
CA LYS A 341 -0.19 14.95 14.31
C LYS A 341 0.38 16.36 14.58
N ARG A 342 -0.40 17.23 15.23
CA ARG A 342 -0.03 18.63 15.48
C ARG A 342 0.61 18.83 16.85
N VAL A 343 0.06 18.23 17.89
CA VAL A 343 0.46 18.50 19.29
C VAL A 343 1.26 17.35 19.92
N GLY A 344 1.38 16.22 19.22
CA GLY A 344 1.99 14.99 19.74
C GLY A 344 1.05 14.19 20.66
N LEU A 345 1.58 13.09 21.20
CA LEU A 345 0.91 12.32 22.25
C LEU A 345 0.98 13.04 23.60
N PRO A 346 0.06 12.75 24.55
CA PRO A 346 0.18 13.27 25.90
C PRO A 346 1.45 12.76 26.60
N PRO A 347 2.10 13.56 27.45
CA PRO A 347 3.08 13.03 28.38
C PRO A 347 2.37 12.14 29.41
N ARG A 348 3.11 11.20 30.02
CA ARG A 348 2.58 10.26 31.02
C ARG A 348 1.86 10.96 32.18
N ILE A 349 2.29 12.15 32.57
CA ILE A 349 1.57 12.98 33.53
C ILE A 349 1.43 14.37 32.93
N ASN A 350 0.18 14.81 32.75
CA ASN A 350 -0.13 16.15 32.28
C ASN A 350 -1.17 16.80 33.19
N THR A 351 -0.71 17.72 34.05
CA THR A 351 -1.55 18.48 34.98
C THR A 351 -2.01 19.83 34.42
N ARG A 352 -1.57 20.22 33.22
CA ARG A 352 -1.91 21.52 32.62
C ARG A 352 -3.40 21.62 32.33
N THR A 353 -3.99 22.77 32.65
CA THR A 353 -5.40 23.11 32.39
C THR A 353 -5.56 24.00 31.16
N ASP A 354 -4.49 24.66 30.73
CA ASP A 354 -4.40 25.69 29.69
C ASP A 354 -3.83 25.16 28.35
N LEU A 355 -4.01 23.87 28.05
CA LEU A 355 -3.36 23.19 26.92
C LEU A 355 -3.54 23.88 25.57
N VAL A 356 -4.72 24.45 25.29
CA VAL A 356 -4.97 25.15 24.02
C VAL A 356 -4.07 26.39 23.90
N GLN A 357 -3.96 27.18 24.97
CA GLN A 357 -3.10 28.36 25.00
C GLN A 357 -1.63 27.96 24.86
N HIS A 358 -1.21 26.91 25.58
CA HIS A 358 0.13 26.36 25.46
C HIS A 358 0.44 25.94 24.01
N TRP A 359 -0.41 25.12 23.39
CA TRP A 359 -0.23 24.68 22.00
C TRP A 359 -0.24 25.83 20.99
N SER A 360 -1.07 26.85 21.19
CA SER A 360 -1.06 28.07 20.37
C SER A 360 0.28 28.82 20.44
N GLY A 361 0.99 28.76 21.58
CA GLY A 361 2.33 29.34 21.75
C GLY A 361 3.46 28.52 21.11
N GLN A 362 3.26 27.23 20.88
CA GLN A 362 4.31 26.28 20.45
C GLN A 362 4.76 26.44 18.99
N GLN A 363 4.16 27.35 18.21
CA GLN A 363 4.43 27.51 16.78
C GLN A 363 4.16 26.25 15.95
N LEU A 364 3.20 25.44 16.39
CA LEU A 364 2.80 24.22 15.69
C LEU A 364 2.31 24.56 14.29
N HIS A 365 2.70 23.74 13.33
CA HIS A 365 2.19 23.87 11.97
C HIS A 365 0.66 23.74 12.00
N ASP A 366 -0.02 24.59 11.22
CA ASP A 366 -1.47 24.57 10.92
C ASP A 366 -2.46 24.31 12.08
N PHE A 367 -2.04 24.54 13.33
CA PHE A 367 -2.88 24.35 14.51
C PHE A 367 -3.94 25.46 14.63
N LYS A 368 -5.19 25.04 14.78
CA LYS A 368 -6.38 25.88 14.89
C LYS A 368 -7.02 25.67 16.26
N PRO A 369 -6.83 26.57 17.24
CA PRO A 369 -7.32 26.38 18.61
C PRO A 369 -8.85 26.21 18.66
N GLU A 370 -9.58 26.85 17.76
CA GLU A 370 -11.03 26.75 17.65
C GLU A 370 -11.54 25.35 17.28
N ARG A 371 -10.68 24.46 16.74
CA ARG A 371 -11.02 23.07 16.43
C ARG A 371 -10.86 22.12 17.62
N VAL A 372 -10.40 22.62 18.77
CA VAL A 372 -10.21 21.84 20.01
C VAL A 372 -11.32 22.15 21.02
N ASN A 373 -11.82 21.12 21.70
CA ASN A 373 -12.77 21.29 22.81
C ASN A 373 -12.35 20.45 24.03
N GLU A 374 -13.06 20.64 25.15
CA GLU A 374 -12.75 19.98 26.42
C GLU A 374 -12.81 18.45 26.34
N LYS A 375 -13.77 17.89 25.59
CA LYS A 375 -13.87 16.43 25.40
C LYS A 375 -12.66 15.88 24.68
N LEU A 376 -12.22 16.53 23.61
CA LEU A 376 -11.02 16.14 22.86
C LEU A 376 -9.76 16.26 23.73
N ILE A 377 -9.65 17.31 24.54
CA ILE A 377 -8.55 17.44 25.51
C ILE A 377 -8.57 16.31 26.54
N LYS A 378 -9.74 16.00 27.11
CA LYS A 378 -9.90 14.92 28.10
C LYS A 378 -9.49 13.58 27.50
N ALA A 379 -10.00 13.25 26.32
CA ALA A 379 -9.64 12.05 25.60
C ALA A 379 -8.15 12.02 25.23
N TRP A 380 -7.56 13.16 24.81
CA TRP A 380 -6.15 13.25 24.48
C TRP A 380 -5.26 12.97 25.69
N LYS A 381 -5.61 13.49 26.88
CA LYS A 381 -4.86 13.23 28.13
C LYS A 381 -4.80 11.75 28.51
N THR A 382 -5.83 10.99 28.15
CA THR A 382 -5.95 9.55 28.40
C THR A 382 -5.52 8.69 27.21
N HIS A 383 -5.12 9.32 26.09
CA HIS A 383 -4.76 8.65 24.84
C HIS A 383 -3.32 8.14 24.85
N ARG A 384 -3.10 7.07 25.61
CA ARG A 384 -1.79 6.45 25.84
C ARG A 384 -1.94 4.95 26.07
N SER A 385 -0.81 4.26 26.19
CA SER A 385 -0.73 2.87 26.62
C SER A 385 0.36 2.72 27.69
N LEU A 386 0.11 1.91 28.72
CA LEU A 386 1.12 1.52 29.69
C LEU A 386 2.03 0.40 29.17
N GLY A 387 1.58 -0.36 28.18
CA GLY A 387 2.30 -1.51 27.61
C GLY A 387 2.56 -1.39 26.12
N ILE A 388 3.32 -2.35 25.60
CA ILE A 388 3.52 -2.54 24.16
C ILE A 388 3.16 -3.99 23.84
N LEU A 389 2.31 -4.18 22.83
CA LEU A 389 1.91 -5.51 22.37
C LEU A 389 3.13 -6.30 21.93
N GLN A 390 3.19 -7.57 22.33
CA GLN A 390 4.13 -8.51 21.75
C GLN A 390 3.91 -8.64 20.23
N THR A 391 5.02 -8.77 19.52
CA THR A 391 5.07 -9.03 18.09
C THR A 391 4.80 -10.51 17.81
N LYS A 392 4.27 -10.81 16.61
CA LYS A 392 3.89 -12.16 16.19
C LYS A 392 4.93 -12.78 15.26
N ASN A 393 5.21 -14.06 15.45
CA ASN A 393 6.02 -14.85 14.53
C ASN A 393 5.20 -15.43 13.38
N SER A 394 4.73 -14.55 12.49
CA SER A 394 4.08 -14.97 11.25
C SER A 394 5.10 -15.43 10.20
N PHE A 395 4.65 -16.22 9.21
CA PHE A 395 5.51 -16.88 8.23
C PHE A 395 6.29 -15.88 7.37
N PHE A 396 5.63 -14.88 6.78
CA PHE A 396 6.28 -13.83 6.00
C PHE A 396 6.74 -12.64 6.84
N GLY A 397 6.22 -12.48 8.06
CA GLY A 397 6.54 -11.33 8.90
C GLY A 397 5.81 -10.07 8.46
N VAL A 398 4.49 -10.17 8.27
CA VAL A 398 3.61 -9.02 8.00
C VAL A 398 3.21 -8.33 9.31
N MET A 399 3.11 -7.01 9.28
CA MET A 399 2.57 -6.19 10.37
C MET A 399 1.38 -5.35 9.92
N ALA A 400 0.43 -5.16 10.83
CA ALA A 400 -0.68 -4.23 10.68
C ALA A 400 -0.29 -2.85 11.23
N GLY A 401 -0.43 -1.82 10.41
CA GLY A 401 -0.01 -0.47 10.72
C GLY A 401 1.51 -0.30 10.65
N ARG A 402 2.04 0.68 11.36
CA ARG A 402 3.48 0.95 11.45
C ARG A 402 3.84 1.41 12.85
N ARG A 403 5.05 1.05 13.30
CA ARG A 403 5.58 1.64 14.52
C ARG A 403 5.89 3.12 14.25
N PRO A 404 5.63 4.04 15.19
CA PRO A 404 6.06 5.43 15.05
C PRO A 404 7.57 5.56 14.74
N ALA A 405 8.36 4.59 15.20
CA ALA A 405 9.79 4.50 14.98
C ALA A 405 10.21 4.15 13.54
N ASP A 406 9.33 3.54 12.74
CA ASP A 406 9.59 3.06 11.36
C ASP A 406 9.45 4.22 10.36
N ARG A 407 10.30 5.24 10.52
CA ARG A 407 10.28 6.50 9.77
C ARG A 407 10.98 6.39 8.42
N THR A 408 10.44 7.14 7.46
CA THR A 408 11.10 7.42 6.17
C THR A 408 11.77 8.80 6.22
N ILE A 409 12.65 9.08 5.26
CA ILE A 409 13.28 10.39 5.12
C ILE A 409 12.25 11.51 4.89
N GLY A 410 12.60 12.70 5.39
CA GLY A 410 11.90 13.94 5.08
C GLY A 410 11.93 14.25 3.59
N GLN A 411 10.91 14.99 3.13
CA GLN A 411 10.74 15.35 1.72
C GLN A 411 11.14 16.81 1.43
N GLU A 412 11.51 17.56 2.46
CA GLU A 412 11.89 18.97 2.38
C GLU A 412 13.38 19.13 2.73
N GLU A 413 13.95 20.30 2.45
CA GLU A 413 15.28 20.64 2.92
C GLU A 413 15.31 20.74 4.46
N PRO A 414 16.36 20.26 5.16
CA PRO A 414 16.44 20.33 6.61
C PRO A 414 16.46 21.79 7.10
N ALA A 415 15.50 22.16 7.95
CA ALA A 415 15.43 23.51 8.52
C ALA A 415 16.56 23.74 9.55
N PRO A 416 17.36 24.80 9.52
CA PRO A 416 18.38 25.00 10.54
C PRO A 416 17.76 25.09 11.94
N LYS A 417 18.42 24.52 12.96
CA LYS A 417 18.00 24.71 14.36
C LYS A 417 18.20 26.19 14.71
N PRO A 418 17.16 26.92 15.16
CA PRO A 418 17.33 28.31 15.60
C PRO A 418 18.28 28.43 16.79
N ALA A 419 19.01 29.55 16.86
CA ALA A 419 19.94 29.80 17.96
C ALA A 419 19.23 30.08 19.31
N GLN A 420 18.01 30.61 19.26
CA GLN A 420 17.19 30.96 20.43
C GLN A 420 15.82 30.32 20.31
N ASP A 421 15.20 30.01 21.46
CA ASP A 421 13.82 29.53 21.50
C ASP A 421 12.80 30.68 21.44
N ALA A 422 12.78 31.40 20.31
CA ALA A 422 11.91 32.56 20.08
C ALA A 422 10.93 32.31 18.92
N ALA A 423 9.88 33.13 18.84
CA ALA A 423 8.95 33.12 17.71
C ALA A 423 9.63 33.64 16.44
N SER A 424 9.80 32.76 15.44
CA SER A 424 10.36 33.13 14.14
C SER A 424 9.89 32.17 13.03
N PRO A 425 9.97 32.58 11.74
CA PRO A 425 9.70 31.68 10.62
C PRO A 425 10.59 30.42 10.64
N GLU A 426 11.87 30.56 11.01
CA GLU A 426 12.83 29.46 11.12
C GLU A 426 12.43 28.48 12.21
N MET A 427 12.01 28.98 13.38
CA MET A 427 11.51 28.14 14.47
C MET A 427 10.25 27.39 14.05
N LYS A 428 9.30 28.04 13.38
CA LYS A 428 8.10 27.38 12.86
C LYS A 428 8.42 26.27 11.87
N ALA A 429 9.39 26.49 10.97
CA ALA A 429 9.86 25.46 10.03
C ALA A 429 10.55 24.29 10.74
N PHE A 430 11.40 24.58 11.73
CA PHE A 430 12.09 23.58 12.54
C PHE A 430 11.12 22.72 13.37
N VAL A 431 10.16 23.37 14.05
CA VAL A 431 9.09 22.68 14.81
C VAL A 431 8.25 21.81 13.90
N LYS A 432 7.83 22.33 12.72
CA LYS A 432 7.07 21.55 11.73
C LYS A 432 7.79 20.24 11.41
N GLN A 433 9.10 20.30 11.10
CA GLN A 433 9.87 19.10 10.78
C GLN A 433 9.92 18.12 11.95
N LEU A 434 10.27 18.55 13.16
CA LEU A 434 10.34 17.66 14.32
C LEU A 434 9.01 16.94 14.61
N TYR A 435 7.88 17.65 14.45
CA TYR A 435 6.55 17.08 14.66
C TYR A 435 6.10 16.13 13.53
N GLU A 436 6.84 16.03 12.42
CA GLU A 436 6.62 14.97 11.43
C GLU A 436 6.74 13.58 12.04
N PHE A 437 7.45 13.41 13.17
CA PHE A 437 7.48 12.15 13.93
C PHE A 437 6.06 11.63 14.23
N TRP A 438 5.13 12.53 14.56
CA TRP A 438 3.73 12.21 14.85
C TRP A 438 2.85 12.12 13.60
N THR A 439 3.39 12.47 12.44
CA THR A 439 2.72 12.23 11.15
C THR A 439 2.93 10.77 10.76
N ASN A 440 2.09 9.88 11.30
CA ASN A 440 2.10 8.48 10.92
C ASN A 440 1.43 8.29 9.55
N GLY A 441 1.90 7.29 8.79
CA GLY A 441 1.12 6.75 7.69
C GLY A 441 -0.23 6.19 8.19
N PRO A 442 -1.16 5.85 7.28
CA PRO A 442 -2.48 5.35 7.68
C PRO A 442 -2.33 4.16 8.63
N THR A 443 -2.98 4.20 9.80
CA THR A 443 -2.57 3.38 10.96
C THR A 443 -2.93 1.90 10.85
N GLY A 444 -3.62 1.48 9.80
CA GLY A 444 -3.87 0.06 9.58
C GLY A 444 -3.46 -0.49 8.23
N LEU A 445 -2.61 0.18 7.45
CA LEU A 445 -2.04 -0.47 6.26
C LEU A 445 -1.29 -1.73 6.66
N LEU A 446 -1.48 -2.83 5.92
CA LEU A 446 -0.65 -4.01 6.07
C LEU A 446 0.69 -3.78 5.36
N VAL A 447 1.80 -4.06 6.03
CA VAL A 447 3.13 -3.90 5.44
C VAL A 447 4.04 -5.03 5.85
N LEU A 448 5.12 -5.24 5.09
CA LEU A 448 6.21 -6.11 5.50
C LEU A 448 6.91 -5.46 6.72
N ASP A 449 7.10 -6.22 7.80
CA ASP A 449 7.73 -5.72 9.01
C ASP A 449 9.23 -5.45 8.75
N PRO A 450 9.75 -4.21 8.91
CA PRO A 450 11.17 -3.90 8.75
C PRO A 450 12.11 -4.64 9.72
N ARG A 451 11.57 -5.21 10.81
CA ARG A 451 12.32 -6.10 11.70
C ARG A 451 12.45 -7.51 11.14
N ARG A 452 11.57 -7.91 10.24
CA ARG A 452 11.63 -9.20 9.53
C ARG A 452 12.25 -9.08 8.13
N HIS A 453 12.33 -7.86 7.61
CA HIS A 453 12.85 -7.55 6.29
C HIS A 453 13.98 -6.53 6.40
N PRO A 454 15.23 -6.93 6.18
CA PRO A 454 16.37 -6.05 6.40
C PRO A 454 16.40 -4.91 5.37
N PRO A 455 16.93 -3.73 5.74
CA PRO A 455 16.98 -2.56 4.85
C PRO A 455 17.76 -2.80 3.54
N GLU A 456 18.65 -3.78 3.52
CA GLU A 456 19.35 -4.31 2.34
C GLU A 456 18.40 -4.98 1.33
N LEU A 457 17.25 -5.48 1.75
CA LEU A 457 16.29 -6.19 0.89
C LEU A 457 14.93 -5.50 0.79
N TYR A 458 14.68 -4.49 1.62
CA TYR A 458 13.38 -3.84 1.72
C TYR A 458 13.47 -2.33 1.95
N ALA A 459 12.95 -1.57 0.99
CA ALA A 459 12.71 -0.15 1.06
C ALA A 459 11.20 0.14 0.88
N PRO A 460 10.53 0.75 1.88
CA PRO A 460 9.12 1.12 1.76
C PRO A 460 8.87 2.02 0.56
N GLY A 461 7.82 1.74 -0.22
CA GLY A 461 7.49 2.54 -1.40
C GLY A 461 8.33 2.23 -2.64
N HIS A 462 9.22 1.23 -2.61
CA HIS A 462 9.97 0.76 -3.78
C HIS A 462 9.54 -0.67 -4.18
N THR A 463 9.98 -1.11 -5.36
CA THR A 463 9.88 -2.53 -5.74
C THR A 463 11.03 -3.29 -5.06
N ASN A 464 10.68 -4.26 -4.24
CA ASN A 464 11.62 -5.09 -3.48
C ASN A 464 11.50 -6.54 -3.99
N PRO A 465 12.16 -6.91 -5.09
CA PRO A 465 12.02 -8.24 -5.68
C PRO A 465 12.53 -9.37 -4.77
N LEU A 466 13.50 -9.06 -3.91
CA LEU A 466 14.16 -10.01 -3.01
C LEU A 466 13.48 -10.14 -1.64
N ASN A 467 12.27 -9.60 -1.46
CA ASN A 467 11.54 -9.79 -0.21
C ASN A 467 11.11 -11.26 -0.02
N SER A 468 10.78 -11.63 1.22
CA SER A 468 10.46 -13.03 1.58
C SER A 468 9.28 -13.60 0.77
N VAL A 469 8.23 -12.81 0.56
CA VAL A 469 7.02 -13.22 -0.18
C VAL A 469 7.33 -13.53 -1.65
N LEU A 470 8.06 -12.65 -2.34
CA LEU A 470 8.38 -12.84 -3.76
C LEU A 470 9.43 -13.93 -3.96
N THR A 471 10.41 -14.04 -3.06
CA THR A 471 11.38 -15.14 -3.05
C THR A 471 10.67 -16.48 -2.90
N TYR A 472 9.72 -16.54 -1.96
CA TYR A 472 8.87 -17.71 -1.74
C TYR A 472 8.00 -18.04 -2.95
N ALA A 473 7.28 -17.05 -3.50
CA ALA A 473 6.41 -17.25 -4.66
C ALA A 473 7.19 -17.80 -5.88
N LYS A 474 8.42 -17.33 -6.09
CA LYS A 474 9.34 -17.79 -7.15
C LYS A 474 9.71 -19.27 -6.99
N ALA A 475 9.77 -19.77 -5.77
CA ALA A 475 10.12 -21.15 -5.43
C ALA A 475 8.91 -22.12 -5.44
N LEU A 476 7.70 -21.62 -5.71
CA LEU A 476 6.51 -22.46 -5.78
C LEU A 476 6.43 -23.27 -7.08
N GLY A 477 6.09 -24.55 -6.91
CA GLY A 477 5.85 -25.52 -7.97
C GLY A 477 4.45 -26.12 -7.85
N TYR A 478 3.93 -26.60 -8.99
CA TYR A 478 2.62 -27.21 -9.07
C TYR A 478 2.60 -28.59 -8.37
N VAL A 479 1.54 -28.89 -7.60
CA VAL A 479 1.44 -30.11 -6.79
C VAL A 479 1.41 -31.38 -7.65
N ASN A 480 0.88 -31.32 -8.87
CA ASN A 480 0.75 -32.49 -9.73
C ASN A 480 2.13 -32.95 -10.25
N PRO A 481 2.62 -34.13 -9.83
CA PRO A 481 3.97 -34.60 -10.15
C PRO A 481 4.15 -34.99 -11.63
N PHE A 482 3.07 -35.23 -12.37
CA PHE A 482 3.10 -35.62 -13.79
C PHE A 482 3.22 -34.42 -14.74
N SER A 483 3.08 -33.20 -14.22
CA SER A 483 3.25 -31.96 -14.97
C SER A 483 4.73 -31.56 -15.04
N HIS A 484 5.53 -32.29 -15.81
CA HIS A 484 6.96 -31.99 -15.99
C HIS A 484 7.22 -30.60 -16.60
N VAL A 485 6.24 -30.04 -17.32
CA VAL A 485 6.35 -28.76 -18.05
C VAL A 485 6.26 -27.54 -17.11
N HIS A 486 5.73 -27.69 -15.88
CA HIS A 486 5.38 -26.55 -15.01
C HIS A 486 5.99 -26.62 -13.61
N ARG A 487 7.15 -27.27 -13.47
CA ARG A 487 7.89 -27.36 -12.20
C ARG A 487 8.26 -25.98 -11.61
N HIS A 488 8.29 -24.94 -12.44
CA HIS A 488 8.70 -23.59 -12.04
C HIS A 488 7.64 -22.52 -12.33
N ILE A 489 6.35 -22.84 -12.17
CA ILE A 489 5.26 -21.86 -12.33
C ILE A 489 5.47 -20.59 -11.49
N GLY A 490 6.13 -20.69 -10.33
CA GLY A 490 6.53 -19.56 -9.49
C GLY A 490 7.17 -18.37 -10.23
N GLN A 491 7.88 -18.63 -11.33
CA GLN A 491 8.55 -17.58 -12.11
C GLN A 491 7.58 -16.57 -12.73
N VAL A 492 6.33 -16.93 -13.02
CA VAL A 492 5.37 -16.01 -13.68
C VAL A 492 5.06 -14.77 -12.84
N TRP A 493 5.26 -14.86 -11.52
CA TRP A 493 5.07 -13.75 -10.58
C TRP A 493 6.34 -12.97 -10.25
N ALA A 494 7.51 -13.40 -10.73
CA ALA A 494 8.79 -12.77 -10.40
C ALA A 494 8.85 -11.32 -10.93
N ALA A 495 9.18 -10.38 -10.05
CA ALA A 495 9.27 -8.95 -10.39
C ALA A 495 10.62 -8.53 -11.00
N GLU A 496 11.54 -9.49 -11.19
CA GLU A 496 12.96 -9.29 -11.50
C GLU A 496 13.29 -9.19 -12.99
N THR A 497 12.34 -9.50 -13.87
CA THR A 497 12.60 -9.53 -15.32
C THR A 497 12.29 -8.18 -15.94
N PRO A 498 13.16 -7.64 -16.81
CA PRO A 498 12.85 -6.44 -17.57
C PRO A 498 11.51 -6.58 -18.30
N GLY A 499 10.65 -5.57 -18.16
CA GLY A 499 9.34 -5.54 -18.79
C GLY A 499 8.20 -6.04 -17.91
N LEU A 500 6.98 -5.87 -18.43
CA LEU A 500 5.77 -6.19 -17.70
C LEU A 500 5.42 -7.68 -17.89
N ARG A 501 5.49 -8.47 -16.81
CA ARG A 501 4.85 -9.79 -16.77
C ARG A 501 3.35 -9.63 -16.52
N ARG A 502 2.51 -10.40 -17.22
CA ARG A 502 1.05 -10.35 -17.08
C ARG A 502 0.59 -10.62 -15.64
N SER A 503 1.14 -11.67 -15.02
CA SER A 503 0.81 -12.07 -13.65
C SER A 503 1.49 -11.23 -12.55
N ARG A 504 2.38 -10.27 -12.90
CA ARG A 504 3.00 -9.39 -11.90
C ARG A 504 1.91 -8.57 -11.22
N GLY A 505 1.86 -8.60 -9.89
CA GLY A 505 0.82 -7.90 -9.14
C GLY A 505 -0.39 -8.75 -8.78
N LEU A 506 -0.51 -9.97 -9.31
CA LEU A 506 -1.63 -10.88 -9.04
C LEU A 506 -1.31 -11.89 -7.93
N ILE A 507 -0.66 -11.42 -6.85
CA ILE A 507 -0.47 -12.19 -5.62
C ILE A 507 -1.34 -11.57 -4.54
N ALA A 508 -2.26 -12.36 -3.97
CA ALA A 508 -3.06 -12.00 -2.81
C ALA A 508 -2.59 -12.77 -1.59
N VAL A 509 -1.93 -12.10 -0.66
CA VAL A 509 -1.64 -12.64 0.67
C VAL A 509 -2.85 -12.39 1.55
N VAL A 510 -3.53 -13.46 1.92
CA VAL A 510 -4.66 -13.45 2.83
C VAL A 510 -4.13 -13.67 4.24
N THR A 511 -4.26 -12.66 5.08
CA THR A 511 -3.72 -12.64 6.44
C THR A 511 -4.82 -12.96 7.45
N TYR A 512 -4.59 -13.95 8.32
CA TYR A 512 -5.49 -14.23 9.42
C TYR A 512 -5.36 -13.16 10.52
N ASP A 513 -6.17 -12.11 10.42
CA ASP A 513 -6.21 -11.01 11.37
C ASP A 513 -7.60 -10.35 11.37
N TYR A 514 -7.96 -9.78 12.52
CA TYR A 514 -9.23 -9.09 12.76
C TYR A 514 -9.14 -7.58 12.50
N ALA A 515 -7.93 -7.02 12.46
CA ALA A 515 -7.70 -5.61 12.15
C ALA A 515 -7.78 -5.39 10.63
N GLY A 516 -8.94 -4.98 10.14
CA GLY A 516 -9.25 -5.16 8.73
C GLY A 516 -8.80 -4.11 7.78
N ARG A 517 -7.87 -4.43 6.86
CA ARG A 517 -7.47 -3.62 5.69
C ARG A 517 -6.94 -4.45 4.52
N GLY A 518 -6.99 -3.81 3.36
CA GLY A 518 -6.37 -4.24 2.12
C GLY A 518 -5.35 -3.21 1.70
N VAL A 519 -4.26 -3.65 1.11
CA VAL A 519 -3.33 -2.73 0.46
C VAL A 519 -2.53 -3.42 -0.62
N ASN A 520 -2.43 -2.75 -1.75
CA ASN A 520 -1.51 -3.06 -2.81
C ASN A 520 -0.14 -2.47 -2.47
N THR A 521 0.85 -3.34 -2.32
CA THR A 521 2.16 -2.97 -1.80
C THR A 521 3.27 -3.36 -2.77
N ASN A 522 4.50 -2.96 -2.42
CA ASN A 522 5.71 -3.27 -3.19
C ASN A 522 5.65 -2.79 -4.65
N ARG A 523 5.08 -1.59 -4.88
CA ARG A 523 4.81 -1.01 -6.22
C ARG A 523 3.98 -1.95 -7.10
N ARG A 524 2.81 -2.36 -6.60
CA ARG A 524 1.82 -3.15 -7.37
C ARG A 524 2.31 -4.52 -7.80
N THR A 525 3.12 -5.18 -6.98
CA THR A 525 3.52 -6.58 -7.22
C THR A 525 2.73 -7.57 -6.37
N MET A 526 2.09 -7.14 -5.28
CA MET A 526 1.25 -7.99 -4.44
C MET A 526 0.26 -7.16 -3.64
N THR A 527 -0.77 -7.83 -3.13
CA THR A 527 -1.72 -7.28 -2.18
C THR A 527 -1.72 -8.08 -0.89
N LEU A 528 -1.89 -7.39 0.24
CA LEU A 528 -2.07 -7.95 1.56
C LEU A 528 -3.51 -7.66 2.00
N ASN A 529 -4.26 -8.68 2.44
CA ASN A 529 -5.69 -8.57 2.76
C ASN A 529 -6.02 -9.36 4.03
N SER A 530 -6.59 -8.70 5.03
CA SER A 530 -7.08 -9.35 6.26
C SER A 530 -8.52 -9.86 6.14
N PHE A 531 -8.89 -10.86 6.95
CA PHE A 531 -10.23 -11.46 6.95
C PHE A 531 -11.36 -10.56 7.41
N GLU A 532 -11.13 -9.77 8.44
CA GLU A 532 -12.20 -9.11 9.19
C GLU A 532 -11.99 -7.62 9.28
N GLN A 533 -13.07 -6.82 9.33
CA GLN A 533 -13.04 -5.34 9.43
C GLN A 533 -13.15 -4.80 10.86
N ASN A 534 -12.68 -5.54 11.86
CA ASN A 534 -12.72 -5.04 13.23
C ASN A 534 -11.72 -3.91 13.42
N THR A 535 -12.14 -2.87 14.15
CA THR A 535 -11.30 -1.71 14.49
C THR A 535 -10.64 -1.85 15.87
N LYS A 536 -11.03 -2.89 16.64
CA LYS A 536 -10.51 -3.16 17.97
C LYS A 536 -9.55 -4.34 17.96
N THR A 537 -8.39 -4.13 18.58
CA THR A 537 -7.42 -5.17 18.92
C THR A 537 -7.69 -5.67 20.34
N TYR A 538 -7.89 -6.98 20.49
CA TYR A 538 -7.99 -7.60 21.80
C TYR A 538 -6.60 -7.89 22.36
N PHE A 539 -6.45 -7.65 23.66
CA PHE A 539 -5.18 -7.84 24.35
C PHE A 539 -5.42 -8.19 25.82
N GLN A 540 -4.38 -8.68 26.47
CA GLN A 540 -4.34 -8.95 27.90
C GLN A 540 -2.94 -8.65 28.46
N TYR A 541 -2.90 -8.25 29.74
CA TYR A 541 -1.65 -8.19 30.49
C TYR A 541 -1.39 -9.55 31.15
N ASP A 542 -0.16 -10.03 31.11
CA ASP A 542 0.28 -11.20 31.86
C ASP A 542 0.60 -10.79 33.30
N THR A 543 -0.44 -10.53 34.09
CA THR A 543 -0.29 -10.05 35.47
C THR A 543 0.39 -11.05 36.40
N ALA A 544 0.49 -12.31 35.99
CA ALA A 544 1.15 -13.39 36.72
C ALA A 544 2.56 -13.69 36.17
N SER A 545 3.05 -12.92 35.19
CA SER A 545 4.32 -13.21 34.53
C SER A 545 5.47 -13.23 35.52
N PRO A 546 6.31 -14.27 35.52
CA PRO A 546 7.58 -14.24 36.27
C PRO A 546 8.61 -13.31 35.61
N ILE A 547 8.32 -12.81 34.40
CA ILE A 547 9.17 -11.86 33.67
C ILE A 547 8.83 -10.44 34.09
N ASP A 548 7.63 -9.94 33.75
CA ASP A 548 7.11 -8.63 34.17
C ASP A 548 5.58 -8.58 34.05
N PRO A 549 4.84 -8.07 35.05
CA PRO A 549 3.38 -7.95 34.97
C PRO A 549 2.89 -6.96 33.91
N ALA A 550 3.76 -6.10 33.37
CA ALA A 550 3.43 -5.16 32.29
C ALA A 550 3.52 -5.80 30.89
N LEU A 551 3.84 -7.09 30.80
CA LEU A 551 3.91 -7.81 29.53
C LEU A 551 2.50 -7.89 28.91
N MET A 552 2.34 -7.33 27.72
CA MET A 552 1.06 -7.18 27.04
C MET A 552 0.99 -8.11 25.83
N HIS A 553 0.08 -9.09 25.87
CA HIS A 553 -0.14 -10.03 24.78
C HIS A 553 -1.33 -9.59 23.93
N ARG A 554 -1.21 -9.86 22.63
CA ARG A 554 -2.33 -9.80 21.72
C ARG A 554 -3.15 -11.09 21.79
N THR A 555 -4.46 -10.95 21.94
CA THR A 555 -5.39 -12.09 21.88
C THR A 555 -6.02 -12.12 20.50
N VAL A 556 -5.69 -13.14 19.71
CA VAL A 556 -6.28 -13.33 18.39
C VAL A 556 -7.33 -14.43 18.51
N PRO A 557 -8.62 -14.14 18.23
CA PRO A 557 -9.66 -15.15 18.31
C PRO A 557 -9.37 -16.37 17.44
N ALA A 558 -9.79 -17.54 17.92
CA ALA A 558 -9.72 -18.78 17.16
C ALA A 558 -10.50 -18.67 15.84
N PRO A 559 -10.09 -19.41 14.79
CA PRO A 559 -10.81 -19.44 13.51
C PRO A 559 -12.25 -19.89 13.71
N ASP A 560 -13.20 -19.04 13.28
CA ASP A 560 -14.63 -19.37 13.20
C ASP A 560 -15.08 -19.39 11.73
N PRO A 561 -15.08 -20.57 11.08
CA PRO A 561 -15.51 -20.70 9.68
C PRO A 561 -16.88 -20.10 9.37
N ALA A 562 -17.79 -20.02 10.35
CA ALA A 562 -19.14 -19.48 10.16
C ALA A 562 -19.23 -17.95 10.32
N GLY A 563 -18.28 -17.33 11.04
CA GLY A 563 -18.29 -15.92 11.39
C GLY A 563 -17.79 -14.97 10.29
N PHE A 564 -17.08 -15.49 9.28
CA PHE A 564 -16.36 -14.65 8.33
C PHE A 564 -17.23 -14.07 7.21
N ARG A 565 -17.06 -12.77 6.97
CA ARG A 565 -17.66 -12.07 5.83
C ARG A 565 -16.76 -12.23 4.61
N LEU A 566 -16.67 -13.45 4.06
CA LEU A 566 -15.81 -13.77 2.91
C LEU A 566 -16.01 -12.80 1.73
N GLY A 567 -17.23 -12.29 1.53
CA GLY A 567 -17.52 -11.30 0.49
C GLY A 567 -16.72 -10.00 0.62
N ASP A 568 -16.41 -9.56 1.85
CA ASP A 568 -15.62 -8.35 2.11
C ASP A 568 -14.16 -8.58 1.68
N VAL A 569 -13.62 -9.78 1.92
CA VAL A 569 -12.28 -10.19 1.44
C VAL A 569 -12.23 -10.21 -0.08
N VAL A 570 -13.25 -10.76 -0.76
CA VAL A 570 -13.29 -10.78 -2.24
C VAL A 570 -13.40 -9.35 -2.80
N ASP A 571 -14.20 -8.49 -2.19
CA ASP A 571 -14.30 -7.09 -2.58
C ASP A 571 -12.97 -6.35 -2.49
N MET A 572 -12.22 -6.62 -1.42
CA MET A 572 -10.90 -6.08 -1.17
C MET A 572 -9.90 -6.62 -2.19
N VAL A 573 -9.76 -7.94 -2.35
CA VAL A 573 -8.86 -8.55 -3.36
C VAL A 573 -9.15 -8.03 -4.77
N ALA A 574 -10.43 -7.94 -5.14
CA ALA A 574 -10.82 -7.38 -6.45
C ALA A 574 -10.40 -5.91 -6.59
N HIS A 575 -10.58 -5.09 -5.56
CA HIS A 575 -10.14 -3.69 -5.53
C HIS A 575 -8.61 -3.59 -5.66
N GLU A 576 -7.88 -4.38 -4.88
CA GLU A 576 -6.42 -4.33 -4.83
C GLU A 576 -5.75 -4.86 -6.09
N PHE A 577 -6.36 -5.85 -6.76
CA PHE A 577 -5.96 -6.26 -8.11
C PHE A 577 -6.23 -5.17 -9.15
N GLY A 578 -7.20 -4.28 -8.93
CA GLY A 578 -7.41 -3.08 -9.75
C GLY A 578 -6.13 -2.25 -9.89
N HIS A 579 -5.36 -2.10 -8.80
CA HIS A 579 -4.09 -1.36 -8.82
C HIS A 579 -3.03 -2.02 -9.71
N THR A 580 -3.03 -3.34 -9.84
CA THR A 580 -2.16 -4.08 -10.77
C THR A 580 -2.43 -3.73 -12.24
N PHE A 581 -3.66 -3.27 -12.54
CA PHE A 581 -4.04 -2.73 -13.86
C PHE A 581 -3.87 -1.20 -13.95
N ASN A 582 -3.02 -0.62 -13.09
CA ASN A 582 -2.74 0.82 -12.98
C ASN A 582 -3.97 1.69 -12.66
N LEU A 583 -4.97 1.12 -11.96
CA LEU A 583 -6.04 1.92 -11.38
C LEU A 583 -5.56 2.55 -10.07
N GLY A 584 -5.91 3.80 -9.82
CA GLY A 584 -5.65 4.52 -8.58
C GLY A 584 -6.90 4.62 -7.72
N ASP A 585 -6.68 4.88 -6.44
CA ASP A 585 -7.75 5.06 -5.46
C ASP A 585 -8.58 6.31 -5.75
N GLU A 586 -9.90 6.12 -5.72
CA GLU A 586 -10.89 7.17 -5.89
C GLU A 586 -11.51 7.61 -4.56
N TYR A 587 -10.96 7.16 -3.42
CA TYR A 587 -11.41 7.54 -2.07
C TYR A 587 -11.34 9.06 -1.83
N GLU A 588 -12.16 9.52 -0.91
CA GLU A 588 -12.10 10.85 -0.32
C GLU A 588 -11.99 10.65 1.19
N GLU A 589 -10.87 11.05 1.78
CA GLU A 589 -10.58 10.86 3.21
C GLU A 589 -10.07 12.15 3.86
N GLN A 590 -9.42 13.00 3.07
CA GLN A 590 -8.82 14.26 3.46
C GLN A 590 -9.73 15.41 3.04
N GLU A 591 -9.94 16.33 3.97
CA GLU A 591 -10.59 17.61 3.72
C GLU A 591 -9.77 18.44 2.72
N GLU A 592 -10.45 19.39 2.08
CA GLU A 592 -9.86 20.37 1.16
C GLU A 592 -9.33 19.81 -0.19
N ASP A 593 -8.67 20.69 -0.94
CA ASP A 593 -8.02 20.33 -2.19
C ASP A 593 -6.71 19.63 -1.88
N GLY A 594 -6.40 18.55 -2.61
CA GLY A 594 -5.04 18.02 -2.58
C GLY A 594 -4.03 18.96 -3.24
N PRO A 595 -2.77 18.52 -3.47
CA PRO A 595 -1.72 19.28 -4.17
C PRO A 595 -2.00 19.48 -5.68
N GLY A 596 -3.26 19.75 -6.02
CA GLY A 596 -3.79 19.80 -7.37
C GLY A 596 -3.44 21.06 -8.15
N ASN A 597 -2.55 21.94 -7.69
CA ASN A 597 -2.02 23.04 -8.51
C ASN A 597 -0.83 22.61 -9.40
N THR A 598 -0.30 21.40 -9.21
CA THR A 598 0.87 20.90 -9.93
C THR A 598 0.56 20.57 -11.40
N PRO A 599 1.32 21.05 -12.42
CA PRO A 599 0.93 20.97 -13.84
C PRO A 599 0.90 19.60 -14.54
N GLY A 600 1.81 18.66 -14.23
CA GLY A 600 1.76 17.28 -14.79
C GLY A 600 0.49 16.49 -14.41
N ASP A 601 0.29 15.26 -14.88
CA ASP A 601 -0.87 14.43 -14.48
C ASP A 601 -0.53 13.42 -13.36
N LEU A 602 -1.51 12.65 -12.91
CA LEU A 602 -1.30 11.43 -12.11
C LEU A 602 -0.99 10.22 -13.01
N ILE A 603 -0.11 9.34 -12.53
CA ILE A 603 0.25 8.07 -13.18
C ILE A 603 -0.95 7.10 -13.31
N ALA A 604 -1.88 7.12 -12.36
CA ALA A 604 -3.04 6.22 -12.37
C ALA A 604 -3.98 6.49 -13.54
N ASP A 605 -4.36 5.47 -14.33
CA ASP A 605 -5.09 5.62 -15.59
C ASP A 605 -6.53 6.17 -15.41
N ASN A 606 -7.16 5.91 -14.27
CA ASN A 606 -8.52 6.38 -13.95
C ASN A 606 -8.54 7.72 -13.21
N LEU A 607 -7.40 8.38 -12.98
CA LEU A 607 -7.34 9.63 -12.23
C LEU A 607 -6.70 10.74 -13.06
N THR A 608 -7.10 11.98 -12.82
CA THR A 608 -6.38 13.17 -13.27
C THR A 608 -6.38 14.25 -12.19
N ARG A 609 -5.45 15.21 -12.27
CA ARG A 609 -5.35 16.32 -11.31
C ARG A 609 -5.69 17.67 -11.92
N LEU A 610 -6.22 18.59 -11.11
CA LEU A 610 -6.66 19.92 -11.53
C LEU A 610 -5.58 20.71 -12.25
N GLY A 611 -4.34 20.66 -11.78
CA GLY A 611 -3.24 21.43 -12.34
C GLY A 611 -2.93 21.04 -13.79
N HIS A 612 -3.19 19.77 -14.14
CA HIS A 612 -3.16 19.24 -15.49
C HIS A 612 -4.42 19.58 -16.28
N ALA A 613 -5.57 19.31 -15.67
CA ALA A 613 -6.86 19.36 -16.35
C ALA A 613 -7.43 20.76 -16.50
N ARG A 614 -6.90 21.79 -15.85
CA ARG A 614 -7.45 23.15 -15.88
C ARG A 614 -7.09 23.92 -17.17
N LEU A 615 -8.01 24.78 -17.60
CA LEU A 615 -7.83 25.64 -18.76
C LEU A 615 -6.85 26.80 -18.49
N ASN A 616 -6.81 27.32 -17.26
CA ASN A 616 -5.88 28.36 -16.85
C ASN A 616 -5.47 28.20 -15.38
N PRO A 617 -4.32 28.75 -14.94
CA PRO A 617 -3.78 28.50 -13.60
C PRO A 617 -4.64 28.94 -12.43
N THR A 618 -5.56 29.88 -12.62
CA THR A 618 -6.37 30.48 -11.56
C THR A 618 -7.81 29.98 -11.53
N SER A 619 -8.24 29.21 -12.54
CA SER A 619 -9.60 28.70 -12.66
C SER A 619 -9.68 27.21 -12.35
N ARG A 620 -10.87 26.78 -11.89
CA ARG A 620 -11.26 25.36 -11.84
C ARG A 620 -11.99 24.92 -13.12
N ASP A 621 -12.01 25.77 -14.15
CA ASP A 621 -12.53 25.38 -15.46
C ASP A 621 -11.62 24.35 -16.10
N LEU A 622 -12.22 23.27 -16.58
CA LEU A 622 -11.50 22.13 -17.08
C LEU A 622 -11.32 22.22 -18.60
N ASN A 623 -10.11 21.89 -19.05
CA ASN A 623 -9.76 21.56 -20.42
C ASN A 623 -9.95 20.05 -20.65
N MET A 624 -11.00 19.70 -21.39
CA MET A 624 -11.36 18.30 -21.69
C MET A 624 -10.29 17.57 -22.50
N ALA A 625 -9.48 18.27 -23.28
CA ALA A 625 -8.41 17.63 -24.05
C ALA A 625 -7.35 16.96 -23.15
N ASN A 626 -7.20 17.45 -21.91
CA ASN A 626 -6.22 16.97 -20.95
C ASN A 626 -6.73 15.79 -20.10
N VAL A 627 -8.00 15.40 -20.25
CA VAL A 627 -8.58 14.30 -19.46
C VAL A 627 -8.55 13.01 -20.27
N LYS A 628 -7.54 12.18 -19.96
CA LYS A 628 -7.12 11.03 -20.77
C LYS A 628 -8.21 10.00 -21.09
N TRP A 629 -9.13 9.70 -20.18
CA TRP A 629 -10.18 8.69 -20.44
C TRP A 629 -11.30 9.19 -21.37
N LEU A 630 -11.41 10.49 -21.64
CA LEU A 630 -12.43 11.02 -22.55
C LEU A 630 -12.21 10.57 -24.00
N GLN A 631 -11.00 10.15 -24.34
CA GLN A 631 -10.61 9.71 -25.68
C GLN A 631 -10.74 8.20 -25.90
N LEU A 632 -11.13 7.44 -24.86
CA LEU A 632 -11.25 5.99 -24.98
C LEU A 632 -12.36 5.63 -25.99
N PRO A 633 -12.06 4.83 -27.03
CA PRO A 633 -13.04 4.46 -28.04
C PRO A 633 -14.00 3.39 -27.51
N ARG A 634 -15.24 3.43 -28.00
CA ARG A 634 -16.13 2.27 -27.93
C ARG A 634 -15.91 1.42 -29.18
N MET A 635 -15.83 0.12 -28.96
CA MET A 635 -15.54 -0.86 -30.00
C MET A 635 -16.77 -1.75 -30.22
N GLN A 636 -17.10 -1.99 -31.49
CA GLN A 636 -18.13 -2.96 -31.89
C GLN A 636 -17.56 -4.38 -31.95
N HIS A 637 -16.32 -4.51 -32.43
CA HIS A 637 -15.52 -5.72 -32.46
C HIS A 637 -14.07 -5.32 -32.20
N SER A 638 -13.28 -6.21 -31.62
CA SER A 638 -11.87 -5.98 -31.33
C SER A 638 -11.11 -7.28 -31.30
N ALA A 639 -9.83 -7.23 -31.64
CA ALA A 639 -8.90 -8.33 -31.52
C ALA A 639 -7.50 -7.81 -31.17
N ARG A 640 -6.76 -8.65 -30.44
CA ARG A 640 -5.36 -8.42 -30.13
C ARG A 640 -4.52 -8.98 -31.27
N LEU A 641 -3.47 -8.26 -31.67
CA LEU A 641 -2.46 -8.82 -32.55
C LEU A 641 -1.64 -9.86 -31.79
N VAL A 642 -1.54 -11.08 -32.32
CA VAL A 642 -0.71 -12.16 -31.73
C VAL A 642 0.72 -12.16 -32.25
N LYS A 643 1.00 -11.37 -33.30
CA LYS A 643 2.32 -11.15 -33.89
C LYS A 643 2.46 -9.70 -34.34
N ASP A 644 3.70 -9.27 -34.51
CA ASP A 644 4.02 -7.98 -35.12
C ASP A 644 3.41 -7.88 -36.54
N SER A 645 2.96 -6.69 -36.91
CA SER A 645 2.42 -6.43 -38.24
C SER A 645 3.53 -6.34 -39.29
N GLU A 646 3.25 -6.75 -40.52
CA GLU A 646 4.22 -6.70 -41.63
C GLU A 646 3.69 -5.85 -42.79
N LEU A 647 4.47 -4.89 -43.26
CA LEU A 647 4.16 -4.17 -44.50
C LEU A 647 4.62 -4.97 -45.70
N PHE A 648 3.80 -5.00 -46.76
CA PHE A 648 4.16 -5.70 -48.00
C PHE A 648 3.44 -5.14 -49.22
N GLY A 649 3.97 -5.44 -50.41
CA GLY A 649 3.36 -5.12 -51.70
C GLY A 649 3.45 -3.66 -52.14
N THR A 650 3.02 -3.41 -53.39
CA THR A 650 2.90 -2.09 -54.00
C THR A 650 1.53 -1.99 -54.69
N PRO A 651 0.61 -1.10 -54.26
CA PRO A 651 0.71 -0.18 -53.13
C PRO A 651 0.88 -0.93 -51.79
N PRO A 652 1.44 -0.29 -50.74
CA PRO A 652 1.68 -0.94 -49.46
C PRO A 652 0.38 -1.46 -48.86
N LYS A 653 0.45 -2.65 -48.27
CA LYS A 653 -0.59 -3.31 -47.49
C LYS A 653 -0.01 -3.71 -46.13
N LEU A 654 -0.85 -3.80 -45.11
CA LEU A 654 -0.43 -4.21 -43.77
C LEU A 654 -1.00 -5.58 -43.43
N ARG A 655 -0.13 -6.57 -43.28
CA ARG A 655 -0.48 -7.89 -42.76
C ARG A 655 -0.53 -7.82 -41.23
N VAL A 656 -1.63 -8.26 -40.65
CA VAL A 656 -1.78 -8.40 -39.20
C VAL A 656 -2.25 -9.81 -38.88
N THR A 657 -1.85 -10.33 -37.73
CA THR A 657 -2.27 -11.68 -37.29
C THR A 657 -3.09 -11.56 -36.02
N VAL A 658 -4.31 -12.08 -36.04
CA VAL A 658 -5.21 -12.21 -34.88
C VAL A 658 -5.36 -13.69 -34.51
N ASP A 659 -5.97 -13.97 -33.37
CA ASP A 659 -6.31 -15.34 -32.99
C ASP A 659 -7.27 -15.97 -34.02
N THR A 660 -7.09 -17.26 -34.30
CA THR A 660 -7.87 -17.98 -35.30
C THR A 660 -9.34 -18.13 -34.89
N ASP A 661 -9.63 -18.10 -33.59
CA ASP A 661 -10.98 -18.13 -33.04
C ASP A 661 -11.82 -16.87 -33.40
N GLN A 662 -11.15 -15.75 -33.76
CA GLN A 662 -11.81 -14.51 -34.15
C GLN A 662 -12.12 -14.42 -35.65
N LEU A 663 -11.69 -15.38 -36.48
CA LEU A 663 -11.75 -15.25 -37.94
C LEU A 663 -13.17 -15.06 -38.48
N ASP A 664 -14.17 -15.72 -37.89
CA ASP A 664 -15.55 -15.60 -38.33
C ASP A 664 -16.14 -14.21 -38.07
N VAL A 665 -15.73 -13.58 -36.95
CA VAL A 665 -16.09 -12.19 -36.66
C VAL A 665 -15.52 -11.27 -37.73
N TRP A 666 -14.25 -11.43 -38.08
CA TRP A 666 -13.59 -10.57 -39.08
C TRP A 666 -14.09 -10.82 -40.51
N ARG A 667 -14.48 -12.06 -40.85
CA ARG A 667 -15.19 -12.36 -42.11
C ARG A 667 -16.53 -11.63 -42.17
N ALA A 668 -17.31 -11.65 -41.10
CA ALA A 668 -18.58 -10.93 -41.02
C ALA A 668 -18.39 -9.41 -41.13
N VAL A 669 -17.37 -8.85 -40.48
CA VAL A 669 -17.01 -7.42 -40.61
C VAL A 669 -16.68 -7.06 -42.05
N ARG A 670 -15.90 -7.88 -42.74
CA ARG A 670 -15.57 -7.68 -44.17
C ARG A 670 -16.82 -7.73 -45.06
N GLN A 671 -17.71 -8.70 -44.83
CA GLN A 671 -18.93 -8.91 -45.63
C GLN A 671 -20.00 -7.82 -45.41
N ALA A 672 -19.94 -7.06 -44.32
CA ALA A 672 -20.93 -6.03 -43.98
C ALA A 672 -20.97 -4.83 -44.95
N GLY A 673 -20.01 -4.72 -45.87
CA GLY A 673 -19.98 -3.71 -46.94
C GLY A 673 -19.42 -2.34 -46.53
N PRO A 674 -19.30 -1.41 -47.50
CA PRO A 674 -18.67 -0.09 -47.31
C PRO A 674 -19.28 0.71 -46.16
N GLY A 675 -18.44 1.31 -45.32
CA GLY A 675 -18.85 2.17 -44.19
C GLY A 675 -19.08 1.42 -42.87
N ARG A 676 -19.42 0.13 -42.93
CA ARG A 676 -19.48 -0.79 -41.77
C ARG A 676 -18.24 -1.67 -41.63
N ASN A 677 -17.46 -1.82 -42.70
CA ASN A 677 -16.23 -2.61 -42.76
C ASN A 677 -14.95 -1.81 -42.45
N THR A 678 -15.06 -0.54 -42.04
CA THR A 678 -13.88 0.25 -41.70
C THR A 678 -13.35 -0.15 -40.33
N VAL A 679 -12.08 -0.52 -40.27
CA VAL A 679 -11.38 -0.88 -39.04
C VAL A 679 -10.35 0.18 -38.68
N SER A 680 -9.94 0.15 -37.42
CA SER A 680 -8.89 0.96 -36.87
C SER A 680 -7.84 0.05 -36.24
N LEU A 681 -6.57 0.41 -36.38
CA LEU A 681 -5.46 -0.30 -35.76
C LEU A 681 -4.73 0.67 -34.84
N ARG A 682 -4.67 0.34 -33.55
CA ARG A 682 -3.98 1.15 -32.55
C ARG A 682 -2.78 0.39 -32.01
N GLN A 683 -1.63 1.04 -32.06
CA GLN A 683 -0.46 0.56 -31.35
C GLN A 683 -0.73 0.69 -29.86
N PHE A 684 -0.56 -0.41 -29.14
CA PHE A 684 -0.71 -0.43 -27.70
C PHE A 684 0.61 -0.89 -27.09
N LYS A 685 1.29 0.03 -26.41
CA LYS A 685 2.57 -0.25 -25.74
C LYS A 685 2.34 -0.17 -24.24
N LEU A 686 2.37 -1.32 -23.57
CA LEU A 686 2.36 -1.36 -22.11
C LEU A 686 3.69 -0.84 -21.59
N LEU A 687 3.64 0.22 -20.80
CA LEU A 687 4.81 0.67 -20.05
C LEU A 687 5.11 -0.30 -18.91
N GLU A 688 6.36 -0.34 -18.46
CA GLU A 688 6.78 -1.17 -17.33
C GLU A 688 6.03 -0.82 -16.03
N SER A 689 5.68 0.47 -15.86
CA SER A 689 4.81 0.98 -14.79
C SER A 689 3.38 0.47 -14.86
N GLY A 690 3.01 -0.08 -16.02
CA GLY A 690 1.69 -0.59 -16.33
C GLY A 690 0.69 0.46 -16.82
N GLU A 691 1.13 1.69 -17.00
CA GLU A 691 0.35 2.79 -17.60
C GLU A 691 -0.18 2.44 -18.99
N GLN A 692 -1.43 2.81 -19.22
CA GLN A 692 -2.15 2.62 -20.47
C GLN A 692 -2.59 3.96 -21.08
N LEU A 693 -2.69 5.01 -20.26
CA LEU A 693 -3.17 6.34 -20.64
C LEU A 693 -2.14 7.44 -20.35
N PRO A 694 -2.10 8.52 -21.16
CA PRO A 694 -2.92 8.77 -22.35
C PRO A 694 -2.69 7.74 -23.47
N LEU A 695 -3.66 7.62 -24.39
CA LEU A 695 -3.57 6.69 -25.52
C LEU A 695 -2.56 7.19 -26.57
N ASP A 696 -1.30 7.24 -26.17
CA ASP A 696 -0.17 7.66 -26.99
C ASP A 696 0.20 6.57 -28.00
N GLY A 697 0.74 6.98 -29.15
CA GLY A 697 1.19 6.07 -30.21
C GLY A 697 0.39 6.20 -31.50
N VAL A 698 0.73 5.35 -32.47
CA VAL A 698 0.14 5.41 -33.82
C VAL A 698 -1.26 4.82 -33.81
N LEU A 699 -2.22 5.59 -34.32
CA LEU A 699 -3.57 5.13 -34.65
C LEU A 699 -3.76 5.22 -36.16
N LEU A 700 -4.16 4.11 -36.77
CA LEU A 700 -4.64 4.08 -38.15
C LEU A 700 -6.15 3.94 -38.16
N GLU A 701 -6.79 4.74 -38.99
CA GLU A 701 -8.25 4.79 -39.13
C GLU A 701 -8.65 4.62 -40.59
N GLY A 702 -9.91 4.25 -40.82
CA GLY A 702 -10.44 4.12 -42.17
C GLY A 702 -9.82 2.97 -42.98
N LEU A 703 -9.25 1.97 -42.30
CA LEU A 703 -8.69 0.79 -42.94
C LEU A 703 -9.80 -0.17 -43.39
N THR A 704 -9.55 -0.97 -44.41
CA THR A 704 -10.43 -2.03 -44.89
C THR A 704 -9.71 -3.38 -44.87
N ILE A 705 -10.48 -4.46 -44.71
CA ILE A 705 -9.96 -5.84 -44.69
C ILE A 705 -10.04 -6.42 -46.12
N ASP A 706 -8.88 -6.75 -46.69
CA ASP A 706 -8.68 -7.50 -47.96
C ASP A 706 -8.95 -9.03 -47.72
N PRO A 707 -8.67 -9.97 -48.64
CA PRO A 707 -8.84 -11.39 -48.37
C PRO A 707 -8.16 -11.85 -47.07
N ILE A 708 -8.93 -12.61 -46.27
CA ILE A 708 -8.47 -13.28 -45.05
C ILE A 708 -7.88 -14.62 -45.46
N ALA A 709 -6.65 -14.91 -45.05
CA ALA A 709 -6.03 -16.21 -45.35
C ALA A 709 -6.60 -17.29 -44.41
N ASP A 710 -7.16 -18.35 -44.99
CA ASP A 710 -7.82 -19.40 -44.21
C ASP A 710 -6.83 -20.12 -43.28
N GLY A 711 -7.28 -20.39 -42.04
CA GLY A 711 -6.57 -21.20 -41.06
C GLY A 711 -5.36 -20.56 -40.36
N THR A 712 -4.95 -19.34 -40.75
CA THR A 712 -3.70 -18.73 -40.24
C THR A 712 -3.90 -17.54 -39.31
N GLY A 713 -5.12 -17.00 -39.20
CA GLY A 713 -5.37 -15.77 -38.42
C GLY A 713 -4.90 -14.49 -39.12
N VAL A 714 -4.38 -14.59 -40.35
CA VAL A 714 -3.78 -13.47 -41.08
C VAL A 714 -4.84 -12.66 -41.81
N LEU A 715 -4.90 -11.37 -41.49
CA LEU A 715 -5.72 -10.35 -42.14
C LEU A 715 -4.81 -9.40 -42.92
N VAL A 716 -5.25 -8.96 -44.09
CA VAL A 716 -4.57 -7.94 -44.87
C VAL A 716 -5.38 -6.66 -44.80
N LEU A 717 -4.77 -5.59 -44.30
CA LEU A 717 -5.37 -4.28 -44.17
C LEU A 717 -4.89 -3.37 -45.31
N THR A 718 -5.83 -2.67 -45.92
CA THR A 718 -5.60 -1.64 -46.94
C THR A 718 -6.24 -0.34 -46.48
N GLY A 719 -5.74 0.80 -46.94
CA GLY A 719 -6.29 2.09 -46.56
C GLY A 719 -5.37 3.25 -46.93
N PRO A 720 -5.85 4.49 -46.78
CA PRO A 720 -5.02 5.66 -47.00
C PRO A 720 -3.88 5.71 -45.96
N ASN A 721 -2.68 6.13 -46.40
CA ASN A 721 -1.56 6.49 -45.53
C ASN A 721 -1.09 5.37 -44.57
N LEU A 722 -0.99 4.12 -45.05
CA LEU A 722 -0.34 3.07 -44.25
C LEU A 722 1.10 3.50 -43.90
N PRO A 723 1.46 3.58 -42.61
CA PRO A 723 2.75 4.07 -42.17
C PRO A 723 3.81 3.00 -42.42
N THR A 724 5.08 3.36 -42.32
CA THR A 724 6.21 2.41 -42.26
C THR A 724 6.37 1.75 -40.88
N THR A 725 5.52 2.11 -39.91
CA THR A 725 5.62 1.66 -38.52
C THR A 725 5.08 0.24 -38.32
N VAL A 726 5.82 -0.57 -37.57
CA VAL A 726 5.40 -1.90 -37.13
C VAL A 726 4.52 -1.78 -35.88
N PHE A 727 3.32 -2.35 -35.96
CA PHE A 727 2.44 -2.57 -34.82
C PHE A 727 2.83 -3.87 -34.15
N GLY A 728 3.45 -3.79 -32.98
CA GLY A 728 3.88 -4.97 -32.24
C GLY A 728 2.72 -5.85 -31.77
N ALA A 729 3.01 -7.11 -31.47
CA ALA A 729 2.09 -8.00 -30.76
C ALA A 729 1.50 -7.30 -29.51
N GLY A 730 0.21 -7.51 -29.25
CA GLY A 730 -0.53 -6.78 -28.23
C GLY A 730 -1.26 -5.52 -28.73
N SER A 731 -0.92 -5.00 -29.91
CA SER A 731 -1.69 -3.93 -30.56
C SER A 731 -3.15 -4.36 -30.81
N VAL A 732 -4.06 -3.39 -30.94
CA VAL A 732 -5.50 -3.65 -31.01
C VAL A 732 -6.05 -3.28 -32.39
N LEU A 733 -6.59 -4.27 -33.09
CA LEU A 733 -7.42 -4.10 -34.27
C LEU A 733 -8.89 -4.04 -33.84
N TYR A 734 -9.64 -3.03 -34.25
CA TYR A 734 -11.04 -2.90 -33.83
C TYR A 734 -11.92 -2.22 -34.87
N VAL A 735 -13.23 -2.49 -34.78
CA VAL A 735 -14.27 -1.75 -35.49
C VAL A 735 -14.80 -0.68 -34.53
N PRO A 736 -14.62 0.62 -34.79
CA PRO A 736 -15.17 1.66 -33.93
C PRO A 736 -16.70 1.59 -33.93
N LEU A 737 -17.30 1.66 -32.73
CA LEU A 737 -18.74 1.84 -32.62
C LEU A 737 -19.07 3.27 -33.05
N LYS A 738 -19.93 3.43 -34.06
CA LYS A 738 -20.30 4.74 -34.61
C LYS A 738 -21.73 5.14 -34.23
N ASP A 739 -22.00 6.44 -34.21
CA ASP A 739 -23.36 6.98 -34.13
C ASP A 739 -24.09 6.87 -35.50
N GLY A 740 -25.36 7.29 -35.54
CA GLY A 740 -26.15 7.27 -36.77
C GLY A 740 -25.60 8.13 -37.91
N GLY A 741 -24.70 9.08 -37.60
CA GLY A 741 -23.98 9.90 -38.57
C GLY A 741 -22.62 9.34 -38.97
N GLY A 742 -22.25 8.15 -38.49
CA GLY A 742 -20.95 7.53 -38.80
C GLY A 742 -19.78 8.05 -37.97
N THR A 743 -20.02 8.89 -36.96
CA THR A 743 -18.95 9.41 -36.08
C THR A 743 -18.59 8.36 -35.03
N PRO A 744 -17.29 8.03 -34.83
CA PRO A 744 -16.86 7.14 -33.76
C PRO A 744 -17.32 7.63 -32.37
N LEU A 745 -17.84 6.71 -31.56
CA LEU A 745 -18.26 6.96 -30.19
C LEU A 745 -17.11 6.69 -29.21
N THR A 746 -17.01 7.55 -28.21
CA THR A 746 -16.14 7.36 -27.04
C THR A 746 -16.88 6.68 -25.90
N VAL A 747 -16.16 6.26 -24.86
CA VAL A 747 -16.77 5.75 -23.62
C VAL A 747 -17.59 6.82 -22.90
N VAL A 748 -17.38 8.11 -23.21
CA VAL A 748 -18.23 9.21 -22.73
C VAL A 748 -19.31 9.50 -23.75
N ASP A 749 -20.55 9.63 -23.28
CA ASP A 749 -21.69 9.97 -24.14
C ASP A 749 -21.50 11.37 -24.75
N ARG A 750 -21.82 11.53 -26.04
CA ARG A 750 -21.64 12.81 -26.76
C ARG A 750 -22.38 13.98 -26.12
N ARG A 751 -23.54 13.74 -25.50
CA ARG A 751 -24.30 14.74 -24.76
C ARG A 751 -23.55 15.20 -23.52
N VAL A 752 -22.88 14.27 -22.83
CA VAL A 752 -22.02 14.56 -21.67
C VAL A 752 -20.79 15.36 -22.11
N LEU A 753 -20.13 14.98 -23.21
CA LEU A 753 -19.01 15.75 -23.76
C LEU A 753 -19.42 17.19 -24.12
N THR A 754 -20.56 17.34 -24.80
CA THR A 754 -21.11 18.67 -25.16
C THR A 754 -21.41 19.49 -23.89
N PHE A 755 -22.00 18.86 -22.88
CA PHE A 755 -22.27 19.50 -21.59
C PHE A 755 -20.99 19.93 -20.87
N LEU A 756 -19.97 19.08 -20.84
CA LEU A 756 -18.68 19.38 -20.22
C LEU A 756 -17.93 20.48 -20.98
N GLN A 757 -17.99 20.51 -22.32
CA GLN A 757 -17.39 21.56 -23.13
C GLN A 757 -18.04 22.93 -22.88
N GLY A 758 -19.36 22.97 -22.72
CA GLY A 758 -20.11 24.20 -22.44
C GLY A 758 -19.93 24.70 -21.00
N ASN A 759 -19.98 23.79 -20.01
CA ASN A 759 -19.95 24.17 -18.59
C ASN A 759 -18.54 24.20 -18.00
N ARG A 760 -17.60 23.39 -18.50
CA ARG A 760 -16.21 23.25 -18.03
C ARG A 760 -16.06 22.92 -16.53
N LYS A 761 -17.10 22.37 -15.90
CA LYS A 761 -17.12 21.96 -14.49
C LYS A 761 -17.26 20.44 -14.35
N PRO A 762 -16.83 19.85 -13.21
CA PRO A 762 -17.12 18.46 -12.92
C PRO A 762 -18.64 18.21 -12.82
N LEU A 763 -19.05 16.95 -12.98
CA LEU A 763 -20.45 16.56 -13.02
C LEU A 763 -21.10 16.45 -11.64
N ASN A 764 -20.35 16.52 -10.54
CA ASN A 764 -20.90 16.34 -9.19
C ASN A 764 -22.05 17.30 -8.94
N HIS A 765 -23.25 16.77 -8.68
CA HIS A 765 -24.39 17.61 -8.30
C HIS A 765 -24.13 18.41 -7.02
N ASN A 766 -23.42 17.80 -6.06
CA ASN A 766 -22.88 18.52 -4.91
C ASN A 766 -21.47 18.99 -5.24
N THR A 767 -21.28 20.31 -5.27
CA THR A 767 -20.03 20.96 -5.64
C THR A 767 -19.11 21.23 -4.44
N ASN A 768 -19.48 20.79 -3.24
CA ASN A 768 -18.61 20.91 -2.06
C ASN A 768 -17.42 19.94 -2.18
N ASN A 769 -16.26 20.51 -2.45
CA ASN A 769 -14.98 19.82 -2.59
C ASN A 769 -14.05 20.04 -1.39
N LYS A 770 -14.62 20.46 -0.25
CA LYS A 770 -13.89 20.67 1.00
C LYS A 770 -14.14 19.57 2.02
N ILE A 771 -15.21 18.81 1.86
CA ILE A 771 -15.63 17.77 2.80
C ILE A 771 -15.66 16.44 2.07
N PRO A 772 -14.93 15.41 2.55
CA PRO A 772 -14.97 14.07 1.99
C PRO A 772 -16.38 13.50 1.87
N ARG A 773 -16.68 12.84 0.75
CA ARG A 773 -17.97 12.18 0.52
C ARG A 773 -17.79 10.67 0.29
N HIS A 774 -18.40 9.89 1.18
CA HIS A 774 -18.40 8.43 1.08
C HIS A 774 -19.58 7.85 0.28
N LYS A 775 -20.58 8.69 -0.05
CA LYS A 775 -21.73 8.29 -0.86
C LYS A 775 -21.44 8.50 -2.35
N PRO A 776 -21.98 7.65 -3.24
CA PRO A 776 -21.93 7.90 -4.68
C PRO A 776 -22.35 9.32 -5.07
N ASP A 777 -21.65 9.91 -6.03
CA ASP A 777 -22.03 11.20 -6.62
C ASP A 777 -23.07 10.99 -7.71
N LEU A 778 -24.10 11.83 -7.68
CA LEU A 778 -25.04 11.97 -8.77
C LEU A 778 -24.56 13.06 -9.73
N PRO A 779 -24.72 12.88 -11.05
CA PRO A 779 -24.38 13.91 -12.01
C PRO A 779 -25.41 15.05 -12.02
N HIS A 780 -25.01 16.24 -12.48
CA HIS A 780 -25.94 17.30 -12.89
C HIS A 780 -26.90 16.79 -13.99
N ARG A 781 -28.05 17.47 -14.13
CA ARG A 781 -28.97 17.20 -15.24
C ARG A 781 -28.31 17.59 -16.56
N ILE A 782 -28.19 16.61 -17.46
CA ILE A 782 -27.60 16.82 -18.79
C ILE A 782 -28.72 16.85 -19.83
N PRO A 783 -28.80 17.89 -20.67
CA PRO A 783 -29.81 17.98 -21.73
C PRO A 783 -29.80 16.75 -22.64
N GLY A 784 -31.00 16.21 -22.89
CA GLY A 784 -31.20 15.04 -23.74
C GLY A 784 -30.91 13.69 -23.09
N LEU A 785 -30.38 13.62 -21.86
CA LEU A 785 -30.29 12.38 -21.07
C LEU A 785 -31.53 12.21 -20.18
N ALA A 786 -32.11 11.01 -20.17
CA ALA A 786 -33.23 10.68 -19.31
C ALA A 786 -32.79 10.52 -17.84
N PRO A 787 -33.65 10.80 -16.85
CA PRO A 787 -33.27 10.72 -15.43
C PRO A 787 -32.70 9.36 -15.00
N ASN A 788 -33.19 8.26 -15.58
CA ASN A 788 -32.70 6.91 -15.30
C ASN A 788 -31.32 6.60 -15.92
N GLU A 789 -30.83 7.44 -16.84
CA GLU A 789 -29.47 7.41 -17.40
C GLU A 789 -28.49 8.24 -16.56
N LEU A 790 -28.99 9.16 -15.71
CA LEU A 790 -28.21 9.99 -14.77
C LEU A 790 -27.85 9.23 -13.49
N ARG A 791 -27.27 8.04 -13.64
CA ARG A 791 -26.81 7.22 -12.52
C ARG A 791 -25.40 7.60 -12.10
N GLN A 792 -25.00 7.18 -10.90
CA GLN A 792 -23.62 7.27 -10.42
C GLN A 792 -22.61 6.55 -11.34
N THR A 793 -23.06 5.67 -12.24
CA THR A 793 -22.22 4.96 -13.22
C THR A 793 -22.00 5.73 -14.53
N LEU A 794 -22.64 6.89 -14.72
CA LEU A 794 -22.42 7.75 -15.90
C LEU A 794 -20.94 8.13 -15.99
N VAL A 795 -20.33 7.94 -17.16
CA VAL A 795 -18.93 8.29 -17.40
C VAL A 795 -18.82 9.78 -17.76
N GLY A 796 -17.92 10.49 -17.10
CA GLY A 796 -17.62 11.90 -17.32
C GLY A 796 -16.41 12.33 -16.49
N ILE A 797 -16.52 13.46 -15.80
CA ILE A 797 -15.50 13.94 -14.86
C ILE A 797 -16.17 14.27 -13.54
N PHE A 798 -15.77 13.58 -12.48
CA PHE A 798 -16.23 13.83 -11.12
C PHE A 798 -15.05 14.27 -10.28
N GLU A 799 -15.25 15.26 -9.42
CA GLU A 799 -14.30 15.75 -8.44
C GLU A 799 -14.33 14.92 -7.16
N GLY A 800 -13.16 14.77 -6.53
CA GLY A 800 -12.90 13.90 -5.39
C GLY A 800 -12.19 12.63 -5.85
N ALA A 801 -10.99 12.36 -5.35
CA ALA A 801 -10.20 11.17 -5.66
C ALA A 801 -8.85 11.22 -4.93
N HIS A 802 -8.09 10.13 -4.97
CA HIS A 802 -6.74 10.05 -4.43
C HIS A 802 -6.66 10.51 -2.96
N HIS A 803 -7.67 10.15 -2.19
CA HIS A 803 -7.88 10.52 -0.79
C HIS A 803 -8.30 11.98 -0.56
N TYR A 804 -8.45 12.84 -1.57
CA TYR A 804 -8.82 14.25 -1.38
C TYR A 804 -10.26 14.54 -1.82
N ALA A 805 -10.95 15.41 -1.08
CA ALA A 805 -12.28 15.90 -1.44
C ALA A 805 -12.29 16.77 -2.71
N GLY A 806 -11.17 17.43 -3.04
CA GLY A 806 -11.06 18.33 -4.20
C GLY A 806 -9.76 18.23 -5.00
N ALA A 807 -9.80 18.83 -6.20
CA ALA A 807 -8.67 19.02 -7.12
C ALA A 807 -8.08 17.75 -7.75
N HIS A 808 -8.69 16.59 -7.48
CA HIS A 808 -8.46 15.33 -8.18
C HIS A 808 -9.78 14.86 -8.79
N TYR A 809 -9.69 14.24 -9.96
CA TYR A 809 -10.85 13.84 -10.73
C TYR A 809 -10.81 12.37 -11.12
N ARG A 810 -12.01 11.80 -11.22
CA ARG A 810 -12.29 10.39 -11.55
C ARG A 810 -13.38 10.28 -12.62
N PRO A 811 -13.50 9.14 -13.31
CA PRO A 811 -14.40 8.99 -14.46
C PRO A 811 -15.88 8.86 -14.11
N ALA A 812 -16.24 8.49 -12.88
CA ALA A 812 -17.62 8.20 -12.51
C ALA A 812 -17.95 8.62 -11.06
N GLY A 813 -19.23 8.79 -10.77
CA GLY A 813 -19.73 9.07 -9.43
C GLY A 813 -19.72 7.85 -8.51
N ALA A 814 -19.55 6.63 -9.03
CA ALA A 814 -19.29 5.43 -8.25
C ALA A 814 -18.34 4.49 -8.99
N CYS A 815 -17.47 3.85 -8.23
CA CYS A 815 -16.50 2.87 -8.71
C CYS A 815 -16.06 2.00 -7.53
N LYS A 816 -15.65 0.76 -7.80
CA LYS A 816 -14.98 -0.11 -6.83
C LYS A 816 -13.71 0.54 -6.28
N MET A 817 -13.02 1.35 -7.08
CA MET A 817 -11.85 2.14 -6.63
C MET A 817 -12.21 3.26 -5.64
N ARG A 818 -13.50 3.62 -5.51
CA ARG A 818 -13.99 4.65 -4.57
C ARG A 818 -14.59 4.03 -3.31
N ASN A 819 -15.33 2.93 -3.46
CA ASN A 819 -16.02 2.29 -2.35
C ASN A 819 -16.17 0.78 -2.62
N GLY A 820 -15.11 0.02 -2.33
CA GLY A 820 -15.12 -1.43 -2.51
C GLY A 820 -16.25 -2.13 -1.76
N ALA A 821 -16.61 -1.61 -0.58
CA ALA A 821 -17.67 -2.11 0.29
C ALA A 821 -19.09 -1.62 -0.10
N GLY A 822 -19.23 -0.82 -1.14
CA GLY A 822 -20.52 -0.29 -1.59
C GLY A 822 -21.50 -1.40 -1.98
N ILE A 823 -22.75 -1.34 -1.48
CA ILE A 823 -23.78 -2.35 -1.78
C ILE A 823 -24.19 -2.27 -3.26
N GLY A 824 -24.39 -3.44 -3.89
CA GLY A 824 -24.94 -3.55 -5.25
C GLY A 824 -24.00 -2.98 -6.31
N GLU A 825 -24.52 -2.12 -7.20
CA GLU A 825 -23.74 -1.52 -8.30
C GLU A 825 -22.78 -0.42 -7.82
N ALA A 826 -22.95 0.11 -6.59
CA ALA A 826 -22.08 1.15 -6.06
C ALA A 826 -20.66 0.65 -5.74
N GLY A 827 -20.50 -0.65 -5.50
CA GLY A 827 -19.20 -1.30 -5.27
C GLY A 827 -18.62 -2.01 -6.51
N SER A 828 -19.15 -1.74 -7.70
CA SER A 828 -18.65 -2.28 -8.97
C SER A 828 -17.63 -1.35 -9.62
N PHE A 829 -16.71 -1.88 -10.43
CA PHE A 829 -15.87 -1.04 -11.27
C PHE A 829 -16.71 -0.14 -12.19
N CYS A 830 -16.29 1.11 -12.39
CA CYS A 830 -16.91 1.95 -13.41
C CYS A 830 -16.53 1.45 -14.81
N PHE A 831 -17.25 1.90 -15.84
CA PHE A 831 -17.02 1.43 -17.21
C PHE A 831 -15.60 1.72 -17.72
N VAL A 832 -14.97 2.82 -17.28
CA VAL A 832 -13.58 3.15 -17.63
C VAL A 832 -12.61 2.14 -17.00
N CYS A 833 -12.77 1.82 -15.72
CA CYS A 833 -11.94 0.80 -15.07
C CYS A 833 -12.13 -0.59 -15.72
N MET A 834 -13.37 -0.97 -16.07
CA MET A 834 -13.63 -2.20 -16.82
C MET A 834 -12.93 -2.21 -18.18
N TRP A 835 -12.99 -1.09 -18.91
CA TRP A 835 -12.31 -0.93 -20.20
C TRP A 835 -10.80 -1.14 -20.05
N LEU A 836 -10.18 -0.52 -19.03
CA LEU A 836 -8.73 -0.61 -18.78
C LEU A 836 -8.28 -2.02 -18.39
N ILE A 837 -9.08 -2.74 -17.59
CA ILE A 837 -8.78 -4.14 -17.24
C ILE A 837 -8.90 -5.03 -18.49
N VAL A 838 -9.99 -4.89 -19.27
CA VAL A 838 -10.19 -5.64 -20.52
C VAL A 838 -9.06 -5.39 -21.51
N ASN A 839 -8.67 -4.15 -21.72
CA ASN A 839 -7.61 -3.79 -22.65
C ASN A 839 -6.26 -4.44 -22.29
N ARG A 840 -5.98 -4.61 -21.00
CA ARG A 840 -4.73 -5.21 -20.51
C ARG A 840 -4.76 -6.73 -20.51
N VAL A 841 -5.91 -7.33 -20.23
CA VAL A 841 -6.06 -8.80 -20.16
C VAL A 841 -6.33 -9.37 -21.54
N ASP A 842 -7.43 -8.95 -22.16
CA ASP A 842 -7.88 -9.43 -23.46
C ASP A 842 -8.81 -8.41 -24.16
N PRO A 843 -8.25 -7.62 -25.09
CA PRO A 843 -9.00 -6.61 -25.84
C PRO A 843 -10.19 -7.16 -26.63
N THR A 844 -10.29 -8.46 -26.92
CA THR A 844 -11.44 -9.03 -27.68
C THR A 844 -12.78 -8.81 -26.98
N HIS A 845 -12.76 -8.58 -25.66
CA HIS A 845 -13.97 -8.42 -24.86
C HIS A 845 -14.52 -6.98 -24.78
N HIS A 846 -13.91 -5.98 -25.44
CA HIS A 846 -14.41 -4.60 -25.39
C HIS A 846 -15.86 -4.46 -25.86
N ALA A 847 -16.22 -5.17 -26.93
CA ALA A 847 -17.59 -5.22 -27.46
C ALA A 847 -18.56 -5.79 -26.42
N THR A 848 -18.15 -6.86 -25.74
CA THR A 848 -18.96 -7.54 -24.73
C THR A 848 -19.24 -6.64 -23.54
N ILE A 849 -18.21 -5.98 -22.98
CA ILE A 849 -18.43 -5.05 -21.86
C ILE A 849 -19.26 -3.83 -22.29
N SER A 850 -19.04 -3.30 -23.50
CA SER A 850 -19.79 -2.17 -24.05
C SER A 850 -21.28 -2.50 -24.21
N ARG A 851 -21.61 -3.74 -24.56
CA ARG A 851 -23.00 -4.20 -24.68
C ARG A 851 -23.65 -4.45 -23.31
N ARG A 852 -22.92 -5.01 -22.35
CA ARG A 852 -23.47 -5.50 -21.07
C ARG A 852 -23.47 -4.45 -19.95
N PHE A 853 -22.47 -3.58 -19.92
CA PHE A 853 -22.15 -2.75 -18.75
C PHE A 853 -22.11 -1.25 -19.05
N TYR A 854 -22.19 -0.83 -20.32
CA TYR A 854 -22.23 0.59 -20.65
C TYR A 854 -23.47 1.28 -20.06
N PRO A 855 -23.32 2.44 -19.40
CA PRO A 855 -24.45 3.18 -18.82
C PRO A 855 -25.53 3.54 -19.85
N GLY A 856 -26.79 3.58 -19.43
CA GLY A 856 -27.91 4.08 -20.24
C GLY A 856 -28.60 3.08 -21.19
N ARG A 857 -28.06 1.86 -21.37
CA ARG A 857 -28.84 0.81 -22.05
C ARG A 857 -29.92 0.26 -21.14
N ARG A 858 -31.18 0.31 -21.60
CA ARG A 858 -32.28 -0.46 -20.99
C ARG A 858 -31.91 -1.94 -21.06
N ARG A 859 -31.96 -2.60 -19.91
CA ARG A 859 -31.90 -4.06 -19.82
C ARG A 859 -33.15 -4.68 -20.38
#